data_AF-A0A936FK07-F1
#
_entry.id   AF-A0A936FK07-F1
#
_cell.length_a   1.000
_cell.length_b   1.000
_cell.length_c   1.000
_cell.angle_alpha   90.00
_cell.angle_beta   90.00
_cell.angle_gamma   90.00
#
_symmetry.space_group_name_H-M   'P 1'
#
loop_
_entity.id
_entity.type
_entity.pdbx_description
1 polymer ?
#
loop_
_entity_poly.entity_id
_entity_poly.type
_entity_poly.pdbx_seq_one_letter_code
_entity_poly.pdbx_strand_id
1 'polypeptide(L)'
;MTPYPHLLAPLDLGFTTLANRVLMGSMHTGLEEAPDGYARMAAFYAERARGGVGLIVTGGIAPNLAGRAKPKAAQLSFPWQVARHRLITDAVHEAGGKIAMQILHAGRYAYHPLSVAPSRLRSPITPFKPRALTGWGVRKTIADYARCAVLAQRAGYDGVEIMGSEGYLINQFIAPQTNLRSDEWGGTFENRIRFAVEIVRRTREKVGREFIIVFRLSMLDLVEGGSTWDEIVALARAIEAAGATIINTGIGWHEARVPTIATMVPRAAFTWVTRRMKGVVGIPLVTTNRINDPAVAEEVLARGDADMVSMARPFLADAHFVAKAAAGRADEINTCIACNQACLDHVFEQKIASCLVNPFACRETVWKLVPAASPRKVAVVGAGPAGLACATTAAERGHDVTLFDAAAEVGGQFNLARRIPGKEEFAETLRYFRRRIERTGVKLALDRRVRAEDLVGFDAVLLATGIVPRLPAIPGIEHPKVASYIDIVERRREAGARVAIIGAGGIGFDVAELLTHAGGDDPATFRDEWGIDAECTARGGLKPAHDAASPRQVWLLQRKDTKVGSGLAKTTGWIRRTLLKKRGVTMLAGVEYERIDDQGLHVRVGGKAQLLPVDTIVVCAGQEPRRELVAGLEAAGVKPVLIGGADVASELDAKRAIEQGTEVALAL
;
A
#
# COMPACT_ATOMS: atom_id res chain seq x y z
N MET A 1 10.41 -27.64 -15.99
CA MET A 1 9.18 -27.44 -15.21
C MET A 1 9.10 -25.98 -14.80
N THR A 2 7.92 -25.38 -14.74
CA THR A 2 7.77 -23.99 -14.26
C THR A 2 8.13 -23.89 -12.76
N PRO A 3 8.77 -22.82 -12.27
CA PRO A 3 9.07 -22.66 -10.84
C PRO A 3 7.84 -22.55 -9.94
N TYR A 4 6.67 -22.23 -10.51
CA TYR A 4 5.44 -21.95 -9.76
C TYR A 4 4.24 -22.75 -10.32
N PRO A 5 4.27 -24.09 -10.22
CA PRO A 5 3.24 -24.95 -10.81
C PRO A 5 1.83 -24.72 -10.22
N HIS A 6 1.70 -24.38 -8.94
CA HIS A 6 0.39 -24.14 -8.31
C HIS A 6 -0.15 -22.76 -8.68
N LEU A 7 0.68 -21.72 -8.66
CA LEU A 7 0.32 -20.35 -9.01
C LEU A 7 -0.20 -20.26 -10.45
N LEU A 8 0.45 -20.98 -11.37
CA LEU A 8 0.18 -20.94 -12.81
C LEU A 8 -0.82 -22.01 -13.27
N ALA A 9 -1.31 -22.86 -12.37
CA ALA A 9 -2.31 -23.85 -12.70
C ALA A 9 -3.66 -23.18 -13.08
N PRO A 10 -4.32 -23.59 -14.17
CA PRO A 10 -5.63 -23.08 -14.50
C PRO A 10 -6.67 -23.44 -13.42
N LEU A 11 -7.76 -22.69 -13.38
CA LEU A 11 -8.91 -22.96 -12.51
C LEU A 11 -10.18 -23.03 -13.35
N ASP A 12 -10.82 -24.20 -13.35
CA ASP A 12 -12.12 -24.39 -13.98
C ASP A 12 -13.25 -23.90 -13.03
N LEU A 13 -14.14 -23.05 -13.56
CA LEU A 13 -15.34 -22.56 -12.88
C LEU A 13 -16.61 -23.23 -13.44
N GLY A 14 -16.47 -24.29 -14.22
CA GLY A 14 -17.53 -25.09 -14.83
C GLY A 14 -18.05 -24.53 -16.16
N PHE A 15 -18.26 -23.22 -16.25
CA PHE A 15 -18.71 -22.54 -17.49
C PHE A 15 -17.61 -21.69 -18.16
N THR A 16 -16.49 -21.50 -17.49
CA THR A 16 -15.31 -20.79 -17.99
C THR A 16 -14.09 -21.23 -17.21
N THR A 17 -12.90 -21.06 -17.78
CA THR A 17 -11.62 -21.33 -17.10
C THR A 17 -10.86 -20.01 -16.88
N LEU A 18 -10.24 -19.86 -15.71
CA LEU A 18 -9.23 -18.84 -15.46
C LEU A 18 -7.85 -19.40 -15.80
N ALA A 19 -7.02 -18.59 -16.46
CA ALA A 19 -5.71 -19.04 -16.96
C ALA A 19 -4.74 -19.47 -15.86
N ASN A 20 -4.88 -18.93 -14.65
CA ASN A 20 -4.06 -19.23 -13.49
C ASN A 20 -4.76 -18.86 -12.17
N ARG A 21 -4.11 -19.10 -11.03
CA ARG A 21 -4.63 -18.89 -9.68
C ARG A 21 -4.45 -17.47 -9.15
N VAL A 22 -4.21 -16.49 -10.03
CA VAL A 22 -3.96 -15.10 -9.64
C VAL A 22 -5.14 -14.20 -9.95
N LEU A 23 -5.65 -13.54 -8.91
CA LEU A 23 -6.64 -12.48 -9.00
C LEU A 23 -5.96 -11.13 -8.76
N MET A 24 -6.15 -10.16 -9.66
CA MET A 24 -5.82 -8.76 -9.39
C MET A 24 -6.92 -8.15 -8.53
N GLY A 25 -6.61 -7.92 -7.26
CA GLY A 25 -7.56 -7.44 -6.27
C GLY A 25 -8.09 -6.04 -6.59
N SER A 26 -9.36 -5.79 -6.25
CA SER A 26 -9.99 -4.49 -6.43
C SER A 26 -9.15 -3.35 -5.85
N MET A 27 -8.98 -2.30 -6.67
CA MET A 27 -8.31 -1.07 -6.30
C MET A 27 -9.06 0.11 -6.89
N HIS A 28 -9.61 0.97 -6.03
CA HIS A 28 -10.09 2.28 -6.47
C HIS A 28 -8.88 3.18 -6.74
N THR A 29 -8.66 3.54 -8.00
CA THR A 29 -7.44 4.23 -8.44
C THR A 29 -7.59 5.75 -8.53
N GLY A 30 -8.82 6.25 -8.50
CA GLY A 30 -9.15 7.63 -8.86
C GLY A 30 -9.21 7.88 -10.37
N LEU A 31 -8.83 6.90 -11.21
CA LEU A 31 -9.06 6.98 -12.66
C LEU A 31 -10.54 6.92 -13.00
N GLU A 32 -11.34 6.30 -12.14
CA GLU A 32 -12.78 6.14 -12.33
C GLU A 32 -13.52 7.50 -12.41
N GLU A 33 -12.94 8.55 -11.81
CA GLU A 33 -13.45 9.92 -11.89
C GLU A 33 -12.54 10.89 -12.67
N ALA A 34 -11.41 10.42 -13.20
CA ALA A 34 -10.47 11.27 -13.91
C ALA A 34 -10.98 11.64 -15.32
N PRO A 35 -10.52 12.78 -15.89
CA PRO A 35 -10.62 13.02 -17.33
C PRO A 35 -10.03 11.85 -18.12
N ASP A 36 -10.74 11.43 -19.17
CA ASP A 36 -10.43 10.25 -19.98
C ASP A 36 -10.23 8.96 -19.18
N GLY A 37 -10.82 8.90 -17.98
CA GLY A 37 -10.65 7.83 -17.01
C GLY A 37 -10.88 6.43 -17.57
N TYR A 38 -11.90 6.26 -18.43
CA TYR A 38 -12.20 4.98 -19.06
C TYR A 38 -11.10 4.50 -20.02
N ALA A 39 -10.55 5.39 -20.86
CA ALA A 39 -9.45 5.04 -21.75
C ALA A 39 -8.16 4.76 -20.97
N ARG A 40 -7.91 5.52 -19.89
CA ARG A 40 -6.77 5.28 -19.00
C ARG A 40 -6.89 3.97 -18.25
N MET A 41 -8.09 3.63 -17.75
CA MET A 41 -8.36 2.33 -17.14
C MET A 41 -8.23 1.19 -18.15
N ALA A 42 -8.67 1.38 -19.39
CA ALA A 42 -8.50 0.40 -20.47
C ALA A 42 -7.01 0.06 -20.66
N ALA A 43 -6.15 1.07 -20.82
CA ALA A 43 -4.70 0.85 -20.93
C ALA A 43 -4.10 0.21 -19.66
N PHE A 44 -4.49 0.70 -18.48
CA PHE A 44 -4.03 0.19 -17.19
C PHE A 44 -4.33 -1.31 -17.03
N TYR A 45 -5.58 -1.73 -17.21
CA TYR A 45 -5.99 -3.11 -17.03
C TYR A 45 -5.53 -4.02 -18.19
N ALA A 46 -5.52 -3.53 -19.43
CA ALA A 46 -4.99 -4.29 -20.56
C ALA A 46 -3.52 -4.67 -20.35
N GLU A 47 -2.72 -3.79 -19.75
CA GLU A 47 -1.31 -4.11 -19.46
C GLU A 47 -1.16 -5.24 -18.44
N ARG A 48 -2.05 -5.35 -17.46
CA ARG A 48 -2.04 -6.45 -16.48
C ARG A 48 -2.58 -7.74 -17.08
N ALA A 49 -3.55 -7.64 -17.99
CA ALA A 49 -4.01 -8.77 -18.78
C ALA A 49 -2.87 -9.35 -19.64
N ARG A 50 -2.12 -8.51 -20.38
CA ARG A 50 -0.90 -8.93 -21.10
C ARG A 50 0.16 -9.51 -20.17
N GLY A 51 0.26 -8.95 -18.97
CA GLY A 51 1.12 -9.45 -17.90
C GLY A 51 0.71 -10.82 -17.32
N GLY A 52 -0.41 -11.40 -17.76
CA GLY A 52 -0.83 -12.76 -17.46
C GLY A 52 -1.76 -12.91 -16.26
N VAL A 53 -2.48 -11.88 -15.83
CA VAL A 53 -3.44 -12.01 -14.70
C VAL A 53 -4.61 -12.93 -15.05
N GLY A 54 -4.93 -13.88 -14.17
CA GLY A 54 -6.03 -14.83 -14.36
C GLY A 54 -7.43 -14.21 -14.29
N LEU A 55 -7.68 -13.33 -13.32
CA LEU A 55 -8.91 -12.52 -13.22
C LEU A 55 -8.61 -11.14 -12.63
N ILE A 56 -9.05 -10.08 -13.30
CA ILE A 56 -8.94 -8.70 -12.82
C ILE A 56 -10.24 -8.30 -12.12
N VAL A 57 -10.16 -7.58 -11.01
CA VAL A 57 -11.31 -6.91 -10.40
C VAL A 57 -11.09 -5.40 -10.41
N THR A 58 -12.04 -4.64 -10.96
CA THR A 58 -11.97 -3.16 -10.97
C THR A 58 -11.99 -2.58 -9.56
N GLY A 59 -11.64 -1.30 -9.43
CA GLY A 59 -12.06 -0.49 -8.28
C GLY A 59 -13.57 -0.49 -8.07
N GLY A 60 -13.99 -0.21 -6.83
CA GLY A 60 -15.39 -0.20 -6.43
C GLY A 60 -16.23 0.86 -7.13
N ILE A 61 -17.33 0.44 -7.76
CA ILE A 61 -18.28 1.28 -8.48
C ILE A 61 -19.64 1.19 -7.82
N ALA A 62 -20.27 2.34 -7.57
CA ALA A 62 -21.54 2.39 -6.83
C ALA A 62 -22.72 1.86 -7.66
N PRO A 63 -23.65 1.11 -7.04
CA PRO A 63 -24.88 0.69 -7.71
C PRO A 63 -25.92 1.83 -7.81
N ASN A 64 -25.83 2.83 -6.93
CA ASN A 64 -26.75 3.97 -6.88
C ASN A 64 -26.09 5.22 -6.25
N LEU A 65 -26.81 6.33 -6.24
CA LEU A 65 -26.30 7.64 -5.80
C LEU A 65 -25.85 7.63 -4.32
N ALA A 66 -26.59 6.96 -3.45
CA ALA A 66 -26.29 6.91 -2.02
C ALA A 66 -25.07 6.03 -1.69
N GLY A 67 -24.68 5.16 -2.64
CA GLY A 67 -23.55 4.25 -2.51
C GLY A 67 -22.20 4.81 -2.92
N ARG A 68 -22.18 6.01 -3.51
CA ARG A 68 -20.94 6.67 -3.93
C ARG A 68 -20.02 6.93 -2.74
N ALA A 69 -18.71 6.74 -2.91
CA ALA A 69 -17.74 7.01 -1.85
C ALA A 69 -17.60 8.51 -1.55
N LYS A 70 -17.73 9.36 -2.56
CA LYS A 70 -17.64 10.83 -2.50
C LYS A 70 -18.57 11.45 -3.56
N PRO A 71 -18.86 12.76 -3.52
CA PRO A 71 -19.60 13.41 -4.60
C PRO A 71 -18.95 13.14 -5.96
N LYS A 72 -19.77 12.85 -6.97
CA LYS A 72 -19.34 12.51 -8.35
C LYS A 72 -18.49 11.22 -8.50
N ALA A 73 -18.34 10.41 -7.44
CA ALA A 73 -17.68 9.10 -7.56
C ALA A 73 -18.38 8.19 -8.57
N ALA A 74 -17.61 7.22 -9.09
CA ALA A 74 -18.07 6.27 -10.09
C ALA A 74 -19.32 5.50 -9.65
N GLN A 75 -20.23 5.34 -10.60
CA GLN A 75 -21.50 4.65 -10.43
C GLN A 75 -21.91 4.05 -11.77
N LEU A 76 -22.44 2.83 -11.75
CA LEU A 76 -23.07 2.21 -12.93
C LEU A 76 -24.53 1.93 -12.63
N SER A 77 -25.40 2.88 -12.99
CA SER A 77 -26.83 2.76 -12.75
C SER A 77 -27.66 3.25 -13.94
N PHE A 78 -27.09 3.44 -15.11
CA PHE A 78 -27.83 3.91 -16.27
C PHE A 78 -27.32 3.30 -17.57
N PRO A 79 -28.19 2.98 -18.55
CA PRO A 79 -27.78 2.34 -19.79
C PRO A 79 -26.75 3.11 -20.62
N TRP A 80 -26.80 4.45 -20.63
CA TRP A 80 -25.86 5.27 -21.39
C TRP A 80 -24.41 5.21 -20.86
N GLN A 81 -24.21 4.69 -19.65
CA GLN A 81 -22.86 4.52 -19.08
C GLN A 81 -22.16 3.25 -19.60
N VAL A 82 -22.92 2.28 -20.13
CA VAL A 82 -22.41 0.97 -20.58
C VAL A 82 -21.31 1.10 -21.63
N ALA A 83 -21.51 1.98 -22.63
CA ALA A 83 -20.54 2.17 -23.70
C ALA A 83 -19.16 2.63 -23.21
N ARG A 84 -19.11 3.38 -22.09
CA ARG A 84 -17.84 3.84 -21.51
C ARG A 84 -17.08 2.71 -20.82
N HIS A 85 -17.80 1.83 -20.13
CA HIS A 85 -17.20 0.63 -19.52
C HIS A 85 -16.71 -0.37 -20.55
N ARG A 86 -17.39 -0.45 -21.72
CA ARG A 86 -16.99 -1.34 -22.80
C ARG A 86 -15.58 -1.07 -23.32
N LEU A 87 -15.12 0.19 -23.29
CA LEU A 87 -13.74 0.54 -23.60
C LEU A 87 -12.72 -0.22 -22.75
N ILE A 88 -13.07 -0.53 -21.50
CA ILE A 88 -12.18 -1.22 -20.55
C ILE A 88 -12.18 -2.72 -20.82
N THR A 89 -13.36 -3.30 -20.98
CA THR A 89 -13.54 -4.75 -21.17
C THR A 89 -12.98 -5.19 -22.52
N ASP A 90 -13.27 -4.44 -23.60
CA ASP A 90 -12.73 -4.70 -24.94
C ASP A 90 -11.19 -4.74 -24.92
N ALA A 91 -10.55 -3.76 -24.27
CA ALA A 91 -9.09 -3.70 -24.18
C ALA A 91 -8.48 -4.84 -23.35
N VAL A 92 -9.17 -5.31 -22.31
CA VAL A 92 -8.73 -6.46 -21.50
C VAL A 92 -8.89 -7.76 -22.29
N HIS A 93 -10.01 -7.92 -23.00
CA HIS A 93 -10.29 -9.11 -23.81
C HIS A 93 -9.36 -9.21 -25.02
N GLU A 94 -9.06 -8.10 -25.68
CA GLU A 94 -8.05 -8.03 -26.75
C GLU A 94 -6.65 -8.44 -26.23
N ALA A 95 -6.34 -8.10 -24.98
CA ALA A 95 -5.13 -8.53 -24.30
C ALA A 95 -5.19 -9.99 -23.78
N GLY A 96 -6.28 -10.73 -24.00
CA GLY A 96 -6.47 -12.12 -23.60
C GLY A 96 -6.81 -12.33 -22.12
N GLY A 97 -7.18 -11.28 -21.39
CA GLY A 97 -7.53 -11.35 -19.96
C GLY A 97 -9.02 -11.46 -19.68
N LYS A 98 -9.36 -11.60 -18.40
CA LYS A 98 -10.74 -11.55 -17.88
C LYS A 98 -10.88 -10.45 -16.83
N ILE A 99 -12.03 -9.79 -16.78
CA ILE A 99 -12.27 -8.70 -15.82
C ILE A 99 -13.69 -8.74 -15.24
N ALA A 100 -13.78 -8.60 -13.93
CA ALA A 100 -15.00 -8.41 -13.18
C ALA A 100 -15.10 -6.98 -12.63
N MET A 101 -16.31 -6.43 -12.60
CA MET A 101 -16.56 -5.11 -12.02
C MET A 101 -16.92 -5.23 -10.54
N GLN A 102 -16.21 -4.55 -9.64
CA GLN A 102 -16.63 -4.52 -8.24
C GLN A 102 -17.82 -3.57 -8.03
N ILE A 103 -18.91 -4.09 -7.50
CA ILE A 103 -20.06 -3.32 -7.03
C ILE A 103 -19.87 -3.02 -5.54
N LEU A 104 -19.66 -1.74 -5.22
CA LEU A 104 -19.39 -1.28 -3.86
C LEU A 104 -20.35 -0.16 -3.46
N HIS A 105 -21.04 -0.34 -2.34
CA HIS A 105 -21.82 0.73 -1.72
C HIS A 105 -21.15 1.17 -0.41
N ALA A 106 -20.66 2.41 -0.36
CA ALA A 106 -19.83 2.91 0.75
C ALA A 106 -20.59 2.97 2.10
N GLY A 107 -21.91 3.04 2.08
CA GLY A 107 -22.73 2.98 3.29
C GLY A 107 -22.42 4.14 4.23
N ARG A 108 -22.23 3.88 5.53
CA ARG A 108 -21.84 4.93 6.49
C ARG A 108 -20.45 5.54 6.26
N TYR A 109 -19.62 4.96 5.39
CA TYR A 109 -18.31 5.49 5.01
C TYR A 109 -18.35 6.49 3.84
N ALA A 110 -19.50 6.68 3.19
CA ALA A 110 -19.62 7.67 2.14
C ALA A 110 -19.35 9.09 2.68
N TYR A 111 -18.46 9.81 2.01
CA TYR A 111 -18.07 11.18 2.33
C TYR A 111 -19.03 12.19 1.70
N HIS A 112 -20.34 12.01 1.91
CA HIS A 112 -21.39 12.93 1.46
C HIS A 112 -22.67 12.82 2.31
N PRO A 113 -23.54 13.84 2.36
CA PRO A 113 -24.72 13.85 3.23
C PRO A 113 -25.84 12.88 2.81
N LEU A 114 -25.81 12.35 1.58
CA LEU A 114 -26.78 11.37 1.09
C LEU A 114 -26.49 9.93 1.58
N SER A 115 -25.50 9.74 2.47
CA SER A 115 -25.06 8.43 2.92
C SER A 115 -26.18 7.70 3.66
N VAL A 116 -26.23 6.38 3.47
CA VAL A 116 -27.23 5.50 4.07
C VAL A 116 -26.57 4.34 4.79
N ALA A 117 -27.25 3.79 5.78
CA ALA A 117 -26.79 2.68 6.59
C ALA A 117 -28.00 1.86 7.11
N PRO A 118 -27.78 0.65 7.65
CA PRO A 118 -28.84 -0.10 8.33
C PRO A 118 -29.44 0.67 9.51
N SER A 119 -28.61 1.39 10.27
CA SER A 119 -29.02 2.21 11.41
C SER A 119 -28.38 3.60 11.38
N ARG A 120 -28.97 4.56 12.11
CA ARG A 120 -28.54 5.98 12.11
C ARG A 120 -27.29 6.23 12.96
N LEU A 121 -26.23 5.47 12.73
CA LEU A 121 -24.96 5.50 13.47
C LEU A 121 -23.86 6.14 12.63
N ARG A 122 -23.27 7.23 13.13
CA ARG A 122 -22.14 7.90 12.48
C ARG A 122 -20.86 7.06 12.64
N SER A 123 -20.07 6.97 11.58
CA SER A 123 -18.74 6.37 11.67
C SER A 123 -17.73 7.31 12.34
N PRO A 124 -16.76 6.80 13.12
CA PRO A 124 -15.64 7.60 13.65
C PRO A 124 -14.75 8.25 12.59
N ILE A 125 -14.74 7.73 11.35
CA ILE A 125 -13.83 8.18 10.29
C ILE A 125 -14.48 9.13 9.27
N THR A 126 -15.78 9.42 9.39
CA THR A 126 -16.49 10.36 8.52
C THR A 126 -17.18 11.48 9.30
N PRO A 127 -17.37 12.67 8.71
CA PRO A 127 -18.14 13.74 9.34
C PRO A 127 -19.65 13.55 9.21
N PHE A 128 -20.12 12.74 8.27
CA PHE A 128 -21.55 12.60 7.95
C PHE A 128 -22.24 11.52 8.77
N LYS A 129 -23.38 11.86 9.37
CA LYS A 129 -24.29 10.88 10.01
C LYS A 129 -25.22 10.30 8.93
N PRO A 130 -25.18 8.99 8.65
CA PRO A 130 -25.99 8.39 7.60
C PRO A 130 -27.47 8.39 7.97
N ARG A 131 -28.33 8.32 6.95
CA ARG A 131 -29.76 8.02 7.13
C ARG A 131 -29.98 6.51 7.23
N ALA A 132 -30.83 6.08 8.15
CA ALA A 132 -31.25 4.68 8.21
C ALA A 132 -32.14 4.34 6.99
N LEU A 133 -31.85 3.22 6.33
CA LEU A 133 -32.71 2.74 5.24
C LEU A 133 -34.08 2.31 5.77
N THR A 134 -35.15 2.61 5.05
CA THR A 134 -36.46 1.97 5.28
C THR A 134 -36.45 0.57 4.66
N GLY A 135 -37.36 -0.33 5.04
CA GLY A 135 -37.46 -1.65 4.40
C GLY A 135 -37.64 -1.57 2.87
N TRP A 136 -38.40 -0.57 2.39
CA TRP A 136 -38.46 -0.26 0.94
C TRP A 136 -37.10 0.18 0.38
N GLY A 137 -36.36 1.03 1.10
CA GLY A 137 -35.02 1.46 0.70
C GLY A 137 -34.02 0.30 0.62
N VAL A 138 -34.14 -0.70 1.51
CA VAL A 138 -33.34 -1.93 1.46
C VAL A 138 -33.65 -2.71 0.18
N ARG A 139 -34.93 -3.01 -0.07
CA ARG A 139 -35.37 -3.72 -1.30
C ARG A 139 -35.00 -3.00 -2.58
N LYS A 140 -35.13 -1.67 -2.61
CA LYS A 140 -34.68 -0.85 -3.74
C LYS A 140 -33.17 -0.98 -3.96
N THR A 141 -32.38 -0.92 -2.88
CA THR A 141 -30.93 -1.05 -2.97
C THR A 141 -30.54 -2.43 -3.51
N ILE A 142 -31.20 -3.51 -3.07
CA ILE A 142 -31.01 -4.87 -3.63
C ILE A 142 -31.26 -4.87 -5.15
N ALA A 143 -32.36 -4.25 -5.60
CA ALA A 143 -32.67 -4.13 -7.03
C ALA A 143 -31.61 -3.31 -7.79
N ASP A 144 -31.07 -2.25 -7.18
CA ASP A 144 -30.00 -1.44 -7.76
C ASP A 144 -28.70 -2.25 -7.95
N TYR A 145 -28.33 -3.12 -7.00
CA TYR A 145 -27.20 -4.05 -7.15
C TYR A 145 -27.39 -4.99 -8.34
N ALA A 146 -28.53 -5.68 -8.42
CA ALA A 146 -28.82 -6.61 -9.51
C ALA A 146 -28.85 -5.88 -10.87
N ARG A 147 -29.40 -4.67 -10.92
CA ARG A 147 -29.40 -3.84 -12.13
C ARG A 147 -28.00 -3.38 -12.52
N CYS A 148 -27.16 -3.01 -11.55
CA CYS A 148 -25.76 -2.66 -11.77
C CYS A 148 -25.01 -3.84 -12.41
N ALA A 149 -25.22 -5.06 -11.93
CA ALA A 149 -24.62 -6.27 -12.49
C ALA A 149 -25.09 -6.56 -13.94
N VAL A 150 -26.39 -6.37 -14.24
CA VAL A 150 -26.89 -6.48 -15.63
C VAL A 150 -26.23 -5.45 -16.55
N LEU A 151 -26.02 -4.23 -16.08
CA LEU A 151 -25.32 -3.21 -16.86
C LEU A 151 -23.84 -3.56 -17.05
N ALA A 152 -23.19 -4.15 -16.05
CA ALA A 152 -21.83 -4.65 -16.17
C ALA A 152 -21.73 -5.79 -17.19
N GLN A 153 -22.66 -6.75 -17.16
CA GLN A 153 -22.74 -7.81 -18.16
C GLN A 153 -22.93 -7.24 -19.58
N ARG A 154 -23.81 -6.24 -19.77
CA ARG A 154 -23.99 -5.54 -21.05
C ARG A 154 -22.76 -4.76 -21.50
N ALA A 155 -21.93 -4.33 -20.57
CA ALA A 155 -20.65 -3.68 -20.85
C ALA A 155 -19.55 -4.69 -21.24
N GLY A 156 -19.80 -6.00 -21.14
CA GLY A 156 -18.85 -7.04 -21.52
C GLY A 156 -17.91 -7.45 -20.37
N TYR A 157 -18.22 -7.14 -19.11
CA TYR A 157 -17.45 -7.74 -18.01
C TYR A 157 -17.69 -9.27 -17.98
N ASP A 158 -16.69 -10.05 -17.58
CA ASP A 158 -16.81 -11.51 -17.37
C ASP A 158 -17.59 -11.84 -16.08
N GLY A 159 -17.73 -10.85 -15.20
CA GLY A 159 -18.39 -11.01 -13.91
C GLY A 159 -18.52 -9.72 -13.11
N VAL A 160 -18.96 -9.88 -11.86
CA VAL A 160 -18.95 -8.83 -10.85
C VAL A 160 -18.40 -9.34 -9.53
N GLU A 161 -17.74 -8.46 -8.78
CA GLU A 161 -17.46 -8.69 -7.36
C GLU A 161 -18.45 -7.89 -6.50
N ILE A 162 -19.23 -8.57 -5.67
CA ILE A 162 -20.10 -7.95 -4.67
C ILE A 162 -19.28 -7.74 -3.40
N MET A 163 -19.06 -6.46 -3.06
CA MET A 163 -18.25 -6.07 -1.90
C MET A 163 -19.01 -6.25 -0.58
N GLY A 164 -18.80 -7.39 0.07
CA GLY A 164 -19.47 -7.80 1.32
C GLY A 164 -18.72 -7.45 2.60
N SER A 165 -17.60 -6.73 2.53
CA SER A 165 -16.59 -6.66 3.58
C SER A 165 -16.05 -5.24 3.84
N GLU A 166 -14.97 -5.14 4.62
CA GLU A 166 -14.24 -3.90 4.97
C GLU A 166 -15.10 -2.81 5.64
N GLY A 167 -16.20 -3.23 6.29
CA GLY A 167 -17.13 -2.34 6.97
C GLY A 167 -18.00 -1.51 6.03
N TYR A 168 -18.11 -1.84 4.74
CA TYR A 168 -19.04 -1.20 3.81
C TYR A 168 -20.49 -1.66 4.00
N LEU A 169 -21.45 -1.16 3.20
CA LEU A 169 -22.87 -1.28 3.50
C LEU A 169 -23.31 -2.72 3.80
N ILE A 170 -22.92 -3.70 3.00
CA ILE A 170 -23.30 -5.10 3.22
C ILE A 170 -22.77 -5.60 4.58
N ASN A 171 -21.48 -5.37 4.85
CA ASN A 171 -20.85 -5.72 6.13
C ASN A 171 -21.51 -5.01 7.32
N GLN A 172 -21.96 -3.76 7.12
CA GLN A 172 -22.69 -2.98 8.12
C GLN A 172 -24.05 -3.62 8.47
N PHE A 173 -24.74 -4.25 7.51
CA PHE A 173 -25.98 -4.99 7.79
C PHE A 173 -25.68 -6.27 8.59
N ILE A 174 -24.57 -6.93 8.33
CA ILE A 174 -24.20 -8.21 8.97
C ILE A 174 -23.80 -7.99 10.44
N ALA A 175 -22.93 -7.00 10.70
CA ALA A 175 -22.35 -6.79 12.03
C ALA A 175 -23.38 -6.18 13.01
N PRO A 176 -23.56 -6.77 14.21
CA PRO A 176 -24.55 -6.30 15.19
C PRO A 176 -24.26 -4.88 15.70
N GLN A 177 -23.00 -4.45 15.74
CA GLN A 177 -22.63 -3.10 16.17
C GLN A 177 -23.14 -1.98 15.27
N THR A 178 -23.48 -2.28 14.02
CA THR A 178 -23.94 -1.30 13.03
C THR A 178 -25.39 -1.48 12.63
N ASN A 179 -25.96 -2.66 12.86
CA ASN A 179 -27.34 -2.98 12.55
C ASN A 179 -28.18 -3.18 13.82
N LEU A 180 -28.82 -2.09 14.25
CA LEU A 180 -29.73 -2.02 15.39
C LEU A 180 -31.21 -2.08 14.96
N ARG A 181 -31.50 -2.67 13.80
CA ARG A 181 -32.88 -2.75 13.29
C ARG A 181 -33.66 -3.85 14.01
N SER A 182 -34.97 -3.65 14.12
CA SER A 182 -35.93 -4.62 14.67
C SER A 182 -36.87 -5.21 13.61
N ASP A 183 -36.66 -4.90 12.33
CA ASP A 183 -37.43 -5.46 11.21
C ASP A 183 -36.74 -6.71 10.61
N GLU A 184 -37.28 -7.22 9.51
CA GLU A 184 -36.78 -8.42 8.80
C GLU A 184 -35.32 -8.34 8.31
N TRP A 185 -34.68 -7.17 8.43
CA TRP A 185 -33.30 -6.89 8.01
C TRP A 185 -32.33 -6.72 9.20
N GLY A 186 -32.77 -6.93 10.44
CA GLY A 186 -31.92 -6.91 11.63
C GLY A 186 -32.43 -7.79 12.78
N GLY A 187 -31.83 -7.65 13.95
CA GLY A 187 -32.06 -8.56 15.08
C GLY A 187 -31.25 -9.85 14.92
N THR A 188 -31.92 -10.96 14.60
CA THR A 188 -31.27 -12.27 14.46
C THR A 188 -30.24 -12.30 13.33
N PHE A 189 -29.29 -13.23 13.39
CA PHE A 189 -28.24 -13.32 12.38
C PHE A 189 -28.81 -13.58 10.97
N GLU A 190 -29.84 -14.43 10.86
CA GLU A 190 -30.54 -14.76 9.62
C GLU A 190 -31.11 -13.50 8.95
N ASN A 191 -31.69 -12.59 9.73
CA ASN A 191 -32.19 -11.32 9.23
C ASN A 191 -31.06 -10.35 8.85
N ARG A 192 -29.97 -10.33 9.62
CA ARG A 192 -28.79 -9.47 9.33
C ARG A 192 -28.09 -9.86 8.02
N ILE A 193 -28.03 -11.16 7.68
CA ILE A 193 -27.44 -11.62 6.42
C ILE A 193 -28.41 -11.57 5.22
N ARG A 194 -29.72 -11.43 5.46
CA ARG A 194 -30.75 -11.41 4.41
C ARG A 194 -30.41 -10.41 3.30
N PHE A 195 -29.89 -9.24 3.64
CA PHE A 195 -29.48 -8.23 2.67
C PHE A 195 -28.39 -8.73 1.72
N ALA A 196 -27.34 -9.37 2.23
CA ALA A 196 -26.24 -9.91 1.44
C ALA A 196 -26.71 -11.05 0.52
N VAL A 197 -27.46 -12.00 1.10
CA VAL A 197 -27.97 -13.19 0.40
C VAL A 197 -28.93 -12.80 -0.72
N GLU A 198 -29.87 -11.88 -0.46
CA GLU A 198 -30.80 -11.39 -1.48
C GLU A 198 -30.08 -10.63 -2.60
N ILE A 199 -29.02 -9.87 -2.32
CA ILE A 199 -28.22 -9.22 -3.36
C ILE A 199 -27.61 -10.27 -4.30
N VAL A 200 -26.96 -11.30 -3.76
CA VAL A 200 -26.33 -12.35 -4.59
C VAL A 200 -27.39 -13.12 -5.37
N ARG A 201 -28.46 -13.57 -4.71
CA ARG A 201 -29.54 -14.34 -5.34
C ARG A 201 -30.20 -13.58 -6.49
N ARG A 202 -30.61 -12.32 -6.25
CA ARG A 202 -31.23 -11.47 -7.28
C ARG A 202 -30.27 -11.13 -8.41
N THR A 203 -28.99 -10.97 -8.10
CA THR A 203 -27.95 -10.76 -9.11
C THR A 203 -27.85 -11.99 -10.01
N ARG A 204 -27.69 -13.19 -9.42
CA ARG A 204 -27.63 -14.46 -10.15
C ARG A 204 -28.86 -14.68 -11.03
N GLU A 205 -30.07 -14.45 -10.50
CA GLU A 205 -31.33 -14.55 -11.27
C GLU A 205 -31.35 -13.66 -12.51
N LYS A 206 -30.72 -12.48 -12.46
CA LYS A 206 -30.77 -11.49 -13.54
C LYS A 206 -29.68 -11.67 -14.59
N VAL A 207 -28.50 -12.16 -14.20
CA VAL A 207 -27.33 -12.31 -15.10
C VAL A 207 -27.18 -13.73 -15.65
N GLY A 208 -27.96 -14.70 -15.16
CA GLY A 208 -27.88 -16.09 -15.60
C GLY A 208 -26.72 -16.86 -14.94
N ARG A 209 -26.53 -18.13 -15.33
CA ARG A 209 -25.54 -19.04 -14.72
C ARG A 209 -24.10 -18.77 -15.21
N GLU A 210 -23.94 -18.37 -16.46
CA GLU A 210 -22.65 -18.19 -17.13
C GLU A 210 -22.09 -16.78 -16.93
N PHE A 211 -21.94 -16.38 -15.66
CA PHE A 211 -21.42 -15.08 -15.28
C PHE A 211 -20.74 -15.19 -13.93
N ILE A 212 -19.49 -14.72 -13.82
CA ILE A 212 -18.74 -14.85 -12.56
C ILE A 212 -19.37 -13.91 -11.53
N ILE A 213 -19.75 -14.46 -10.36
CA ILE A 213 -20.11 -13.66 -9.19
C ILE A 213 -19.08 -13.94 -8.11
N VAL A 214 -18.18 -12.99 -7.88
CA VAL A 214 -17.29 -13.02 -6.72
C VAL A 214 -18.03 -12.35 -5.55
N PHE A 215 -18.04 -12.97 -4.38
CA PHE A 215 -18.48 -12.30 -3.15
C PHE A 215 -17.29 -12.10 -2.24
N ARG A 216 -17.01 -10.84 -1.88
CA ARG A 216 -15.91 -10.54 -0.96
C ARG A 216 -16.44 -10.61 0.48
N LEU A 217 -16.12 -11.70 1.17
CA LEU A 217 -16.62 -12.04 2.50
C LEU A 217 -15.69 -11.50 3.57
N SER A 218 -16.22 -10.75 4.55
CA SER A 218 -15.44 -10.36 5.72
C SER A 218 -15.23 -11.58 6.61
N MET A 219 -14.04 -12.16 6.58
CA MET A 219 -13.71 -13.34 7.38
C MET A 219 -12.99 -12.99 8.69
N LEU A 220 -12.62 -11.71 8.86
CA LEU A 220 -11.99 -11.22 10.06
C LEU A 220 -12.28 -9.71 10.19
N ASP A 221 -13.33 -9.33 10.93
CA ASP A 221 -13.79 -7.93 10.98
C ASP A 221 -12.81 -6.98 11.72
N LEU A 222 -12.04 -7.47 12.71
CA LEU A 222 -11.07 -6.71 13.53
C LEU A 222 -11.66 -5.49 14.26
N VAL A 223 -12.89 -5.64 14.74
CA VAL A 223 -13.65 -4.67 15.54
C VAL A 223 -14.47 -5.43 16.58
N GLU A 224 -14.61 -4.87 17.78
CA GLU A 224 -15.17 -5.55 18.97
C GLU A 224 -16.57 -6.15 18.74
N GLY A 225 -17.42 -5.46 17.96
CA GLY A 225 -18.77 -5.92 17.63
C GLY A 225 -18.90 -6.59 16.26
N GLY A 226 -17.83 -7.21 15.78
CA GLY A 226 -17.80 -7.98 14.53
C GLY A 226 -18.52 -9.33 14.61
N SER A 227 -18.40 -10.09 13.52
CA SER A 227 -18.98 -11.42 13.35
C SER A 227 -18.19 -12.48 14.13
N THR A 228 -18.85 -13.54 14.58
CA THR A 228 -18.17 -14.77 15.06
C THR A 228 -17.75 -15.65 13.87
N TRP A 229 -16.87 -16.63 14.12
CA TRP A 229 -16.51 -17.60 13.09
C TRP A 229 -17.73 -18.39 12.56
N ASP A 230 -18.62 -18.84 13.44
CA ASP A 230 -19.82 -19.59 13.05
C ASP A 230 -20.78 -18.74 12.19
N GLU A 231 -20.93 -17.45 12.52
CA GLU A 231 -21.66 -16.50 11.69
C GLU A 231 -21.01 -16.38 10.29
N ILE A 232 -19.69 -16.27 10.21
CA ILE A 232 -18.95 -16.19 8.93
C ILE A 232 -19.16 -17.47 8.09
N VAL A 233 -19.09 -18.65 8.71
CA VAL A 233 -19.35 -19.95 8.07
C VAL A 233 -20.77 -20.04 7.54
N ALA A 234 -21.76 -19.68 8.36
CA ALA A 234 -23.16 -19.68 7.96
C ALA A 234 -23.43 -18.72 6.79
N LEU A 235 -22.82 -17.53 6.80
CA LEU A 235 -22.90 -16.59 5.69
C LEU A 235 -22.24 -17.15 4.42
N ALA A 236 -21.05 -17.76 4.52
CA ALA A 236 -20.35 -18.33 3.37
C ALA A 236 -21.22 -19.37 2.63
N ARG A 237 -21.83 -20.29 3.39
CA ARG A 237 -22.76 -21.30 2.84
C ARG A 237 -24.01 -20.68 2.22
N ALA A 238 -24.58 -19.65 2.85
CA ALA A 238 -25.75 -18.96 2.32
C ALA A 238 -25.42 -18.20 1.02
N ILE A 239 -24.22 -17.65 0.90
CA ILE A 239 -23.74 -16.96 -0.30
C ILE A 239 -23.45 -17.94 -1.44
N GLU A 240 -22.86 -19.09 -1.14
CA GLU A 240 -22.71 -20.19 -2.09
C GLU A 240 -24.07 -20.65 -2.62
N ALA A 241 -25.02 -20.94 -1.72
CA ALA A 241 -26.37 -21.36 -2.09
C ALA A 241 -27.13 -20.29 -2.90
N ALA A 242 -26.86 -19.00 -2.66
CA ALA A 242 -27.42 -17.90 -3.43
C ALA A 242 -26.85 -17.80 -4.86
N GLY A 243 -25.76 -18.51 -5.17
CA GLY A 243 -25.20 -18.64 -6.50
C GLY A 243 -23.92 -17.84 -6.75
N ALA A 244 -23.13 -17.53 -5.73
CA ALA A 244 -21.77 -17.04 -5.92
C ALA A 244 -20.91 -18.08 -6.65
N THR A 245 -19.99 -17.62 -7.50
CA THR A 245 -19.02 -18.47 -8.21
C THR A 245 -17.72 -18.61 -7.43
N ILE A 246 -17.28 -17.55 -6.75
CA ILE A 246 -16.02 -17.48 -5.99
C ILE A 246 -16.28 -16.69 -4.71
N ILE A 247 -15.66 -17.08 -3.60
CA ILE A 247 -15.57 -16.25 -2.40
C ILE A 247 -14.15 -15.68 -2.28
N ASN A 248 -14.05 -14.35 -2.20
CA ASN A 248 -12.81 -13.64 -1.94
C ASN A 248 -12.76 -13.19 -0.48
N THR A 249 -11.60 -13.27 0.15
CA THR A 249 -11.44 -12.91 1.57
C THR A 249 -11.32 -11.39 1.74
N GLY A 250 -12.06 -10.83 2.70
CA GLY A 250 -11.92 -9.48 3.23
C GLY A 250 -11.39 -9.51 4.67
N ILE A 251 -10.44 -8.62 4.98
CA ILE A 251 -9.77 -8.55 6.29
C ILE A 251 -9.82 -7.12 6.84
N GLY A 252 -10.44 -6.99 8.02
CA GLY A 252 -10.54 -5.78 8.81
C GLY A 252 -11.54 -4.77 8.25
N TRP A 253 -11.96 -3.83 9.10
CA TRP A 253 -12.72 -2.64 8.70
C TRP A 253 -11.79 -1.43 8.54
N HIS A 254 -12.22 -0.39 7.83
CA HIS A 254 -11.51 0.91 7.84
C HIS A 254 -11.42 1.55 9.24
N GLU A 255 -12.33 1.18 10.15
CA GLU A 255 -12.32 1.59 11.55
C GLU A 255 -11.39 0.76 12.45
N ALA A 256 -10.91 -0.39 11.97
CA ALA A 256 -10.07 -1.29 12.75
C ALA A 256 -8.79 -0.58 13.20
N ARG A 257 -8.37 -0.87 14.43
CA ARG A 257 -7.10 -0.37 14.99
C ARG A 257 -5.97 -1.39 14.88
N VAL A 258 -6.12 -2.33 13.96
CA VAL A 258 -5.14 -3.36 13.60
C VAL A 258 -4.69 -3.11 12.15
N PRO A 259 -3.38 -3.01 11.87
CA PRO A 259 -2.90 -2.83 10.52
C PRO A 259 -3.11 -4.12 9.70
N THR A 260 -3.69 -4.00 8.51
CA THR A 260 -4.00 -5.17 7.67
C THR A 260 -3.16 -5.26 6.39
N ILE A 261 -2.54 -4.16 5.98
CA ILE A 261 -1.86 -4.06 4.68
C ILE A 261 -0.51 -3.32 4.68
N ALA A 262 -0.16 -2.56 5.73
CA ALA A 262 1.06 -1.74 5.78
C ALA A 262 2.36 -2.58 5.80
N THR A 263 3.53 -1.97 5.62
CA THR A 263 4.84 -2.66 5.52
C THR A 263 5.20 -3.52 6.74
N MET A 264 4.76 -3.17 7.95
CA MET A 264 4.98 -3.98 9.14
C MET A 264 4.08 -5.23 9.25
N VAL A 265 3.08 -5.37 8.40
CA VAL A 265 2.22 -6.57 8.38
C VAL A 265 2.98 -7.69 7.67
N PRO A 266 3.25 -8.85 8.29
CA PRO A 266 4.05 -9.90 7.63
C PRO A 266 3.48 -10.36 6.28
N ARG A 267 4.34 -10.89 5.40
CA ARG A 267 3.88 -11.51 4.16
C ARG A 267 2.88 -12.62 4.47
N ALA A 268 1.81 -12.71 3.69
CA ALA A 268 0.75 -13.72 3.83
C ALA A 268 0.12 -13.83 5.24
N ALA A 269 0.16 -12.76 6.06
CA ALA A 269 -0.21 -12.79 7.49
C ALA A 269 -1.62 -13.32 7.82
N PHE A 270 -2.55 -13.27 6.86
CA PHE A 270 -3.96 -13.62 7.06
C PHE A 270 -4.41 -14.86 6.28
N THR A 271 -3.48 -15.59 5.66
CA THR A 271 -3.83 -16.75 4.81
C THR A 271 -4.51 -17.88 5.58
N TRP A 272 -4.16 -18.05 6.86
CA TRP A 272 -4.80 -19.00 7.77
C TRP A 272 -6.32 -18.78 7.94
N VAL A 273 -6.81 -17.53 7.80
CA VAL A 273 -8.23 -17.21 7.89
C VAL A 273 -9.00 -17.89 6.76
N THR A 274 -8.50 -17.74 5.53
CA THR A 274 -9.09 -18.38 4.34
C THR A 274 -8.95 -19.90 4.41
N ARG A 275 -7.80 -20.40 4.89
CA ARG A 275 -7.57 -21.84 5.09
C ARG A 275 -8.63 -22.46 5.98
N ARG A 276 -9.04 -21.78 7.06
CA ARG A 276 -10.09 -22.27 7.97
C ARG A 276 -11.46 -22.44 7.30
N MET A 277 -11.71 -21.75 6.18
CA MET A 277 -12.93 -21.90 5.37
C MET A 277 -12.83 -23.02 4.31
N LYS A 278 -11.64 -23.59 4.07
CA LYS A 278 -11.49 -24.69 3.11
C LYS A 278 -12.31 -25.90 3.52
N GLY A 279 -13.02 -26.49 2.57
CA GLY A 279 -13.91 -27.65 2.78
C GLY A 279 -15.26 -27.31 3.39
N VAL A 280 -15.51 -26.06 3.80
CA VAL A 280 -16.80 -25.61 4.34
C VAL A 280 -17.80 -25.28 3.22
N VAL A 281 -17.29 -24.77 2.10
CA VAL A 281 -17.99 -24.47 0.86
C VAL A 281 -17.33 -25.22 -0.31
N GLY A 282 -18.10 -25.50 -1.36
CA GLY A 282 -17.64 -26.19 -2.57
C GLY A 282 -17.09 -25.26 -3.66
N ILE A 283 -17.37 -23.96 -3.59
CA ILE A 283 -16.84 -22.96 -4.53
C ILE A 283 -15.40 -22.50 -4.18
N PRO A 284 -14.59 -22.07 -5.17
CA PRO A 284 -13.22 -21.63 -4.95
C PRO A 284 -13.09 -20.46 -3.96
N LEU A 285 -12.05 -20.52 -3.13
CA LEU A 285 -11.68 -19.47 -2.18
C LEU A 285 -10.44 -18.69 -2.63
N VAL A 286 -10.47 -17.37 -2.48
CA VAL A 286 -9.34 -16.47 -2.75
C VAL A 286 -8.82 -15.88 -1.44
N THR A 287 -7.55 -16.09 -1.13
CA THR A 287 -6.90 -15.42 0.00
C THR A 287 -6.19 -14.13 -0.42
N THR A 288 -5.99 -13.20 0.49
CA THR A 288 -5.48 -11.85 0.19
C THR A 288 -4.52 -11.34 1.27
N ASN A 289 -4.06 -10.10 1.06
CA ASN A 289 -3.25 -9.27 1.94
C ASN A 289 -1.78 -9.72 2.06
N ARG A 290 -0.89 -8.78 1.73
CA ARG A 290 0.57 -8.94 1.83
C ARG A 290 1.13 -10.19 1.14
N ILE A 291 0.52 -10.58 0.02
CA ILE A 291 1.11 -11.49 -0.94
C ILE A 291 1.67 -10.61 -2.06
N ASN A 292 2.99 -10.59 -2.22
CA ASN A 292 3.71 -9.68 -3.12
C ASN A 292 4.92 -10.35 -3.80
N ASP A 293 5.06 -11.67 -3.64
CA ASP A 293 6.18 -12.47 -4.09
C ASP A 293 5.64 -13.79 -4.66
N PRO A 294 6.11 -14.24 -5.84
CA PRO A 294 5.57 -15.43 -6.48
C PRO A 294 5.88 -16.71 -5.69
N ALA A 295 7.01 -16.79 -4.98
CA ALA A 295 7.32 -17.93 -4.12
C ALA A 295 6.37 -18.00 -2.92
N VAL A 296 6.06 -16.85 -2.31
CA VAL A 296 5.07 -16.79 -1.22
C VAL A 296 3.68 -17.19 -1.72
N ALA A 297 3.27 -16.71 -2.89
CA ALA A 297 2.00 -17.09 -3.51
C ALA A 297 1.93 -18.59 -3.82
N GLU A 298 3.01 -19.14 -4.37
CA GLU A 298 3.16 -20.57 -4.65
C GLU A 298 3.04 -21.42 -3.38
N GLU A 299 3.77 -21.07 -2.32
CA GLU A 299 3.72 -21.79 -1.05
C GLU A 299 2.32 -21.77 -0.41
N VAL A 300 1.63 -20.62 -0.47
CA VAL A 300 0.26 -20.48 0.02
C VAL A 300 -0.70 -21.44 -0.70
N LEU A 301 -0.59 -21.53 -2.03
CA LEU A 301 -1.40 -22.43 -2.83
C LEU A 301 -1.01 -23.90 -2.62
N ALA A 302 0.28 -24.20 -2.56
CA ALA A 302 0.81 -25.56 -2.33
C ALA A 302 0.37 -26.13 -0.97
N ARG A 303 0.33 -25.29 0.08
CA ARG A 303 -0.18 -25.69 1.41
C ARG A 303 -1.70 -25.87 1.47
N GLY A 304 -2.42 -25.51 0.41
CA GLY A 304 -3.88 -25.57 0.34
C GLY A 304 -4.59 -24.48 1.14
N ASP A 305 -3.93 -23.34 1.40
CA ASP A 305 -4.54 -22.25 2.18
C ASP A 305 -5.71 -21.58 1.44
N ALA A 306 -5.70 -21.63 0.10
CA ALA A 306 -6.75 -21.13 -0.78
C ALA A 306 -6.66 -21.78 -2.17
N ASP A 307 -7.65 -21.55 -3.02
CA ASP A 307 -7.65 -21.98 -4.43
C ASP A 307 -7.04 -20.94 -5.37
N MET A 308 -7.03 -19.68 -4.93
CA MET A 308 -6.42 -18.53 -5.60
C MET A 308 -5.80 -17.55 -4.60
N VAL A 309 -4.91 -16.70 -5.10
CA VAL A 309 -4.36 -15.55 -4.36
C VAL A 309 -4.80 -14.24 -5.01
N SER A 310 -5.17 -13.28 -4.16
CA SER A 310 -5.50 -11.91 -4.53
C SER A 310 -4.30 -11.01 -4.25
N MET A 311 -3.84 -10.33 -5.30
CA MET A 311 -2.79 -9.32 -5.23
C MET A 311 -3.33 -8.03 -5.82
N ALA A 312 -3.36 -6.96 -5.03
CA ALA A 312 -3.79 -5.65 -5.51
C ALA A 312 -2.56 -4.78 -5.85
N ARG A 313 -1.93 -4.23 -4.81
CA ARG A 313 -0.78 -3.32 -4.92
C ARG A 313 0.44 -3.89 -5.67
N PRO A 314 0.75 -5.21 -5.66
CA PRO A 314 1.77 -5.78 -6.54
C PRO A 314 1.57 -5.42 -8.01
N PHE A 315 0.33 -5.31 -8.51
CA PHE A 315 0.07 -4.91 -9.90
C PHE A 315 0.17 -3.41 -10.18
N LEU A 316 0.20 -2.57 -9.14
CA LEU A 316 0.66 -1.19 -9.29
C LEU A 316 2.19 -1.14 -9.41
N ALA A 317 2.89 -1.97 -8.64
CA ALA A 317 4.35 -2.03 -8.66
C ALA A 317 4.89 -2.68 -9.93
N ASP A 318 4.28 -3.76 -10.41
CA ASP A 318 4.69 -4.48 -11.60
C ASP A 318 3.48 -5.08 -12.34
N ALA A 319 3.20 -4.56 -13.53
CA ALA A 319 2.10 -5.07 -14.35
C ALA A 319 2.37 -6.48 -14.91
N HIS A 320 3.65 -6.85 -15.01
CA HIS A 320 4.14 -8.10 -15.62
C HIS A 320 4.53 -9.15 -14.59
N PHE A 321 4.04 -9.03 -13.35
CA PHE A 321 4.35 -9.93 -12.24
C PHE A 321 4.20 -11.40 -12.62
N VAL A 322 3.05 -11.79 -13.20
CA VAL A 322 2.75 -13.20 -13.50
C VAL A 322 3.59 -13.70 -14.68
N ALA A 323 3.72 -12.90 -15.75
CA ALA A 323 4.57 -13.22 -16.89
C ALA A 323 6.05 -13.40 -16.51
N LYS A 324 6.58 -12.55 -15.62
CA LYS A 324 7.94 -12.69 -15.08
C LYS A 324 8.08 -13.95 -14.24
N ALA A 325 7.12 -14.25 -13.37
CA ALA A 325 7.11 -15.49 -12.59
C ALA A 325 7.09 -16.73 -13.50
N ALA A 326 6.22 -16.77 -14.50
CA ALA A 326 6.12 -17.86 -15.47
C ALA A 326 7.41 -18.08 -16.27
N ALA A 327 8.14 -17.00 -16.57
CA ALA A 327 9.42 -17.05 -17.26
C ALA A 327 10.62 -17.36 -16.35
N GLY A 328 10.42 -17.60 -15.04
CA GLY A 328 11.51 -17.82 -14.08
C GLY A 328 12.34 -16.57 -13.79
N ARG A 329 11.77 -15.38 -13.98
CA ARG A 329 12.42 -14.06 -13.82
C ARG A 329 11.87 -13.30 -12.61
N ALA A 330 11.69 -13.99 -11.49
CA ALA A 330 11.16 -13.38 -10.27
C ALA A 330 12.11 -12.32 -9.69
N ASP A 331 13.41 -12.46 -9.95
CA ASP A 331 14.45 -11.45 -9.74
C ASP A 331 14.28 -10.20 -10.64
N GLU A 332 13.29 -10.12 -11.51
CA GLU A 332 13.00 -8.90 -12.26
C GLU A 332 11.70 -8.22 -11.81
N ILE A 333 11.02 -8.80 -10.82
CA ILE A 333 9.77 -8.26 -10.30
C ILE A 333 10.07 -6.99 -9.48
N ASN A 334 9.37 -5.91 -9.82
CA ASN A 334 9.38 -4.69 -9.03
C ASN A 334 8.43 -4.85 -7.84
N THR A 335 8.96 -5.40 -6.74
CA THR A 335 8.16 -5.84 -5.59
C THR A 335 7.43 -4.68 -4.90
N CYS A 336 6.15 -4.87 -4.61
CA CYS A 336 5.40 -3.93 -3.78
C CYS A 336 5.91 -3.97 -2.32
N ILE A 337 6.47 -2.86 -1.85
CA ILE A 337 6.99 -2.73 -0.47
C ILE A 337 5.92 -2.30 0.56
N ALA A 338 4.64 -2.33 0.18
CA ALA A 338 3.50 -2.00 1.04
C ALA A 338 3.56 -0.61 1.73
N CYS A 339 4.28 0.35 1.17
CA CYS A 339 4.49 1.68 1.76
C CYS A 339 3.21 2.54 1.87
N ASN A 340 2.19 2.23 1.06
CA ASN A 340 0.93 2.97 0.90
C ASN A 340 1.01 4.42 0.39
N GLN A 341 2.21 5.00 0.29
CA GLN A 341 2.42 6.44 0.04
C GLN A 341 1.84 6.93 -1.29
N ALA A 342 2.13 6.23 -2.40
CA ALA A 342 1.69 6.66 -3.72
C ALA A 342 0.34 6.08 -4.13
N CYS A 343 -0.11 5.00 -3.48
CA CYS A 343 -1.36 4.33 -3.80
C CYS A 343 -2.48 4.76 -2.86
N LEU A 344 -2.51 4.22 -1.65
CA LEU A 344 -3.62 4.43 -0.73
C LEU A 344 -3.66 5.87 -0.19
N ASP A 345 -2.53 6.41 0.28
CA ASP A 345 -2.50 7.78 0.80
C ASP A 345 -2.96 8.79 -0.25
N HIS A 346 -2.54 8.63 -1.52
CA HIS A 346 -3.04 9.45 -2.64
C HIS A 346 -4.56 9.41 -2.77
N VAL A 347 -5.16 8.22 -2.77
CA VAL A 347 -6.63 8.08 -2.92
C VAL A 347 -7.35 8.74 -1.75
N PHE A 348 -6.84 8.60 -0.53
CA PHE A 348 -7.37 9.28 0.66
C PHE A 348 -7.14 10.81 0.65
N GLU A 349 -6.14 11.27 -0.10
CA GLU A 349 -5.88 12.68 -0.41
C GLU A 349 -6.62 13.17 -1.67
N GLN A 350 -7.49 12.35 -2.26
CA GLN A 350 -8.24 12.64 -3.49
C GLN A 350 -7.36 12.87 -4.73
N LYS A 351 -6.17 12.26 -4.74
CA LYS A 351 -5.27 12.18 -5.90
C LYS A 351 -5.45 10.85 -6.61
N ILE A 352 -5.02 10.79 -7.87
CA ILE A 352 -4.91 9.53 -8.62
C ILE A 352 -3.82 8.68 -7.97
N ALA A 353 -4.13 7.40 -7.74
CA ALA A 353 -3.19 6.40 -7.26
C ALA A 353 -2.00 6.27 -8.22
N SER A 354 -0.83 5.97 -7.67
CA SER A 354 0.39 5.63 -8.41
C SER A 354 1.18 4.60 -7.57
N CYS A 355 2.45 4.40 -7.86
CA CYS A 355 3.32 3.52 -7.07
C CYS A 355 4.67 4.20 -6.80
N LEU A 356 5.18 4.06 -5.57
CA LEU A 356 6.48 4.62 -5.18
C LEU A 356 7.60 4.05 -6.05
N VAL A 357 7.57 2.74 -6.29
CA VAL A 357 8.62 2.03 -7.05
C VAL A 357 8.33 1.99 -8.55
N ASN A 358 7.12 2.39 -8.97
CA ASN A 358 6.71 2.40 -10.38
C ASN A 358 5.88 3.66 -10.70
N PRO A 359 6.54 4.77 -11.10
CA PRO A 359 5.85 6.01 -11.45
C PRO A 359 4.87 5.90 -12.64
N PHE A 360 5.01 4.87 -13.49
CA PHE A 360 4.12 4.64 -14.63
C PHE A 360 2.73 4.13 -14.23
N ALA A 361 2.57 3.63 -12.99
CA ALA A 361 1.30 3.10 -12.52
C ALA A 361 0.17 4.14 -12.59
N CYS A 362 -0.92 3.78 -13.27
CA CYS A 362 -2.08 4.64 -13.57
C CYS A 362 -1.76 5.83 -14.50
N ARG A 363 -0.60 5.82 -15.16
CA ARG A 363 -0.13 6.84 -16.12
C ARG A 363 0.31 6.22 -17.44
N GLU A 364 -0.09 5.00 -17.73
CA GLU A 364 0.34 4.21 -18.90
C GLU A 364 0.05 4.93 -20.24
N THR A 365 -0.98 5.78 -20.29
CA THR A 365 -1.30 6.59 -21.48
C THR A 365 -0.51 7.89 -21.59
N VAL A 366 0.08 8.36 -20.48
CA VAL A 366 0.73 9.67 -20.37
C VAL A 366 2.24 9.52 -20.37
N TRP A 367 2.77 8.56 -19.61
CA TRP A 367 4.20 8.27 -19.52
C TRP A 367 4.49 7.03 -20.35
N LYS A 368 5.27 7.21 -21.42
CA LYS A 368 5.69 6.13 -22.30
C LYS A 368 7.21 6.01 -22.28
N LEU A 369 7.69 4.80 -22.06
CA LEU A 369 9.10 4.48 -22.24
C LEU A 369 9.34 4.24 -23.74
N VAL A 370 9.86 5.26 -24.42
CA VAL A 370 10.22 5.20 -25.85
C VAL A 370 11.74 5.25 -26.00
N PRO A 371 12.33 4.55 -27.00
CA PRO A 371 13.75 4.69 -27.31
C PRO A 371 14.14 6.15 -27.57
N ALA A 372 15.35 6.53 -27.16
CA ALA A 372 15.89 7.86 -27.40
C ALA A 372 16.18 8.05 -28.90
N ALA A 373 15.75 9.18 -29.46
CA ALA A 373 16.02 9.50 -30.87
C ALA A 373 17.51 9.73 -31.14
N SER A 374 18.24 10.21 -30.13
CA SER A 374 19.69 10.43 -30.19
C SER A 374 20.32 9.96 -28.88
N PRO A 375 20.86 8.73 -28.83
CA PRO A 375 21.61 8.23 -27.67
C PRO A 375 22.73 9.19 -27.25
N ARG A 376 22.98 9.27 -25.94
CA ARG A 376 23.94 10.18 -25.31
C ARG A 376 24.78 9.42 -24.29
N LYS A 377 25.98 9.91 -24.00
CA LYS A 377 26.79 9.50 -22.86
C LYS A 377 26.32 10.23 -21.60
N VAL A 378 25.79 9.48 -20.65
CA VAL A 378 25.13 10.02 -19.46
C VAL A 378 25.88 9.60 -18.20
N ALA A 379 26.31 10.56 -17.39
CA ALA A 379 26.84 10.30 -16.06
C ALA A 379 25.74 10.54 -15.02
N VAL A 380 25.50 9.55 -14.16
CA VAL A 380 24.62 9.66 -12.99
C VAL A 380 25.46 9.52 -11.73
N VAL A 381 25.44 10.52 -10.84
CA VAL A 381 26.27 10.53 -9.63
C VAL A 381 25.41 10.33 -8.39
N GLY A 382 25.53 9.14 -7.78
CA GLY A 382 24.79 8.69 -6.61
C GLY A 382 23.78 7.59 -6.95
N ALA A 383 24.05 6.36 -6.51
CA ALA A 383 23.21 5.19 -6.67
C ALA A 383 22.14 5.06 -5.55
N GLY A 384 21.59 6.18 -5.10
CA GLY A 384 20.35 6.20 -4.32
C GLY A 384 19.11 6.04 -5.21
N PRO A 385 17.88 5.99 -4.66
CA PRO A 385 16.66 5.71 -5.43
C PRO A 385 16.44 6.63 -6.64
N ALA A 386 16.80 7.92 -6.55
CA ALA A 386 16.72 8.84 -7.68
C ALA A 386 17.68 8.46 -8.81
N GLY A 387 18.96 8.23 -8.49
CA GLY A 387 19.97 7.86 -9.48
C GLY A 387 19.74 6.47 -10.05
N LEU A 388 19.29 5.51 -9.25
CA LEU A 388 18.92 4.17 -9.71
C LEU A 388 17.77 4.23 -10.73
N ALA A 389 16.69 4.96 -10.41
CA ALA A 389 15.57 5.14 -11.31
C ALA A 389 15.99 5.87 -12.61
N CYS A 390 16.78 6.93 -12.50
CA CYS A 390 17.27 7.70 -13.64
C CYS A 390 18.18 6.86 -14.54
N ALA A 391 19.23 6.25 -13.98
CA ALA A 391 20.24 5.51 -14.74
C ALA A 391 19.63 4.34 -15.50
N THR A 392 18.84 3.51 -14.81
CA THR A 392 18.27 2.32 -15.44
C THR A 392 17.18 2.66 -16.45
N THR A 393 16.40 3.73 -16.24
CA THR A 393 15.40 4.18 -17.23
C THR A 393 16.07 4.82 -18.45
N ALA A 394 17.13 5.61 -18.27
CA ALA A 394 17.88 6.20 -19.38
C ALA A 394 18.57 5.11 -20.22
N ALA A 395 19.13 4.09 -19.57
CA ALA A 395 19.72 2.95 -20.26
C ALA A 395 18.66 2.13 -21.03
N GLU A 396 17.46 1.93 -20.49
CA GLU A 396 16.35 1.30 -21.23
C GLU A 396 15.92 2.07 -22.48
N ARG A 397 16.13 3.40 -22.50
CA ARG A 397 15.93 4.23 -23.71
C ARG A 397 17.08 4.12 -24.72
N GLY A 398 18.20 3.51 -24.35
CA GLY A 398 19.37 3.31 -25.22
C GLY A 398 20.53 4.29 -25.00
N HIS A 399 20.52 5.10 -23.93
CA HIS A 399 21.69 5.95 -23.59
C HIS A 399 22.86 5.09 -23.06
N ASP A 400 24.11 5.55 -23.28
CA ASP A 400 25.30 4.96 -22.66
C ASP A 400 25.48 5.55 -21.26
N VAL A 401 25.04 4.81 -20.23
CA VAL A 401 24.94 5.32 -18.86
C VAL A 401 26.06 4.76 -17.99
N THR A 402 26.78 5.67 -17.32
CA THR A 402 27.67 5.34 -16.20
C THR A 402 27.06 5.84 -14.89
N LEU A 403 26.82 4.93 -13.94
CA LEU A 403 26.30 5.21 -12.61
C LEU A 403 27.43 5.11 -11.59
N PHE A 404 27.75 6.22 -10.93
CA PHE A 404 28.78 6.30 -9.91
C PHE A 404 28.17 6.28 -8.50
N ASP A 405 28.83 5.64 -7.55
CA ASP A 405 28.58 5.82 -6.12
C ASP A 405 29.89 5.73 -5.33
N ALA A 406 29.97 6.48 -4.23
CA ALA A 406 31.12 6.43 -3.33
C ALA A 406 31.07 5.21 -2.38
N ALA A 407 29.90 4.61 -2.20
CA ALA A 407 29.72 3.41 -1.38
C ALA A 407 30.03 2.12 -2.19
N ALA A 408 30.31 1.04 -1.45
CA ALA A 408 30.56 -0.30 -1.98
C ALA A 408 29.29 -1.04 -2.44
N GLU A 409 28.10 -0.48 -2.20
CA GLU A 409 26.83 -1.03 -2.70
C GLU A 409 25.86 0.08 -3.10
N VAL A 410 24.98 -0.23 -4.06
CA VAL A 410 23.87 0.64 -4.42
C VAL A 410 22.83 0.75 -3.30
N GLY A 411 22.07 1.84 -3.31
CA GLY A 411 20.85 2.00 -2.52
C GLY A 411 20.75 3.30 -1.74
N GLY A 412 21.88 3.96 -1.45
CA GLY A 412 21.89 5.19 -0.65
C GLY A 412 21.07 5.04 0.64
N GLN A 413 20.13 5.96 0.90
CA GLN A 413 19.30 5.92 2.11
C GLN A 413 18.37 4.68 2.21
N PHE A 414 18.14 3.92 1.14
CA PHE A 414 17.40 2.65 1.27
C PHE A 414 18.19 1.60 2.07
N ASN A 415 19.52 1.67 2.09
CA ASN A 415 20.34 0.80 2.94
C ASN A 415 20.17 1.11 4.44
N LEU A 416 19.76 2.33 4.78
CA LEU A 416 19.33 2.71 6.13
C LEU A 416 17.88 2.25 6.37
N ALA A 417 16.97 2.54 5.44
CA ALA A 417 15.55 2.23 5.58
C ALA A 417 15.28 0.73 5.78
N ARG A 418 15.99 -0.16 5.06
CA ARG A 418 15.83 -1.62 5.17
C ARG A 418 16.26 -2.20 6.52
N ARG A 419 16.95 -1.43 7.36
CA ARG A 419 17.41 -1.83 8.70
C ARG A 419 16.42 -1.47 9.81
N ILE A 420 15.35 -0.74 9.48
CA ILE A 420 14.30 -0.38 10.42
C ILE A 420 13.33 -1.57 10.51
N PRO A 421 12.98 -2.05 11.72
CA PRO A 421 12.00 -3.12 11.89
C PRO A 421 10.69 -2.80 11.17
N GLY A 422 10.15 -3.77 10.43
CA GLY A 422 8.96 -3.62 9.60
C GLY A 422 9.19 -2.87 8.28
N LYS A 423 10.44 -2.69 7.83
CA LYS A 423 10.83 -2.12 6.53
C LYS A 423 11.81 -2.99 5.73
N GLU A 424 11.87 -4.27 6.02
CA GLU A 424 12.77 -5.23 5.37
C GLU A 424 12.50 -5.30 3.85
N GLU A 425 11.26 -5.10 3.43
CA GLU A 425 10.83 -5.07 2.02
C GLU A 425 11.58 -4.04 1.16
N PHE A 426 12.23 -3.03 1.74
CA PHE A 426 13.09 -2.12 0.97
C PHE A 426 14.29 -2.84 0.34
N ALA A 427 14.72 -3.98 0.89
CA ALA A 427 15.72 -4.85 0.28
C ALA A 427 15.28 -5.35 -1.12
N GLU A 428 13.98 -5.59 -1.32
CA GLU A 428 13.44 -6.05 -2.59
C GLU A 428 13.53 -5.00 -3.70
N THR A 429 13.36 -3.72 -3.36
CA THR A 429 13.57 -2.65 -4.33
C THR A 429 15.04 -2.54 -4.74
N LEU A 430 15.97 -2.77 -3.81
CA LEU A 430 17.40 -2.78 -4.13
C LEU A 430 17.77 -4.00 -4.97
N ARG A 431 17.23 -5.18 -4.65
CA ARG A 431 17.33 -6.39 -5.46
C ARG A 431 16.86 -6.12 -6.88
N TYR A 432 15.70 -5.47 -7.05
CA TYR A 432 15.16 -5.07 -8.35
C TYR A 432 16.09 -4.15 -9.13
N PHE A 433 16.58 -3.08 -8.51
CA PHE A 433 17.47 -2.15 -9.21
C PHE A 433 18.83 -2.74 -9.56
N ARG A 434 19.40 -3.63 -8.71
CA ARG A 434 20.62 -4.38 -9.07
C ARG A 434 20.42 -5.19 -10.34
N ARG A 435 19.30 -5.94 -10.43
CA ARG A 435 18.98 -6.71 -11.62
C ARG A 435 18.71 -5.82 -12.84
N ARG A 436 18.03 -4.68 -12.65
CA ARG A 436 17.86 -3.69 -13.73
C ARG A 436 19.19 -3.18 -14.26
N ILE A 437 20.14 -2.83 -13.39
CA ILE A 437 21.48 -2.39 -13.80
C ILE A 437 22.14 -3.41 -14.74
N GLU A 438 22.15 -4.70 -14.34
CA GLU A 438 22.66 -5.79 -15.17
C GLU A 438 21.94 -5.89 -16.52
N ARG A 439 20.60 -5.91 -16.51
CA ARG A 439 19.79 -6.10 -17.73
C ARG A 439 19.87 -4.95 -18.72
N THR A 440 20.08 -3.74 -18.20
CA THR A 440 20.11 -2.51 -18.99
C THR A 440 21.52 -2.13 -19.43
N GLY A 441 22.55 -2.83 -18.92
CA GLY A 441 23.94 -2.57 -19.27
C GLY A 441 24.51 -1.29 -18.68
N VAL A 442 23.90 -0.74 -17.62
CA VAL A 442 24.43 0.44 -16.91
C VAL A 442 25.83 0.13 -16.39
N LYS A 443 26.81 0.96 -16.74
CA LYS A 443 28.19 0.85 -16.25
C LYS A 443 28.24 1.32 -14.80
N LEU A 444 28.27 0.37 -13.87
CA LEU A 444 28.26 0.66 -12.44
C LEU A 444 29.69 0.85 -11.90
N ALA A 445 29.97 2.00 -11.31
CA ALA A 445 31.24 2.34 -10.68
C ALA A 445 31.03 2.66 -9.18
N LEU A 446 31.13 1.62 -8.35
CA LEU A 446 31.09 1.72 -6.89
C LEU A 446 32.48 2.07 -6.34
N ASP A 447 32.54 2.39 -5.04
CA ASP A 447 33.78 2.81 -4.35
C ASP A 447 34.48 3.99 -5.06
N ARG A 448 33.72 4.80 -5.81
CA ARG A 448 34.22 5.88 -6.64
C ARG A 448 33.59 7.19 -6.22
N ARG A 449 34.29 7.93 -5.35
CA ARG A 449 33.96 9.33 -5.07
C ARG A 449 34.39 10.20 -6.25
N VAL A 450 33.40 10.70 -6.98
CA VAL A 450 33.56 11.52 -8.19
C VAL A 450 33.94 12.96 -7.84
N ARG A 451 34.84 13.56 -8.63
CA ARG A 451 35.16 14.99 -8.66
C ARG A 451 34.57 15.64 -9.91
N ALA A 452 34.54 16.97 -9.96
CA ALA A 452 33.99 17.69 -11.12
C ALA A 452 34.75 17.35 -12.41
N GLU A 453 36.07 17.24 -12.36
CA GLU A 453 36.89 16.91 -13.54
C GLU A 453 36.58 15.52 -14.13
N ASP A 454 36.17 14.55 -13.31
CA ASP A 454 35.85 13.18 -13.74
C ASP A 454 34.59 13.13 -14.64
N LEU A 455 33.80 14.20 -14.66
CA LEU A 455 32.51 14.28 -15.38
C LEU A 455 32.61 15.09 -16.67
N VAL A 456 33.78 15.66 -16.98
CA VAL A 456 34.02 16.35 -18.24
C VAL A 456 34.00 15.34 -19.39
N GLY A 457 33.24 15.64 -20.45
CA GLY A 457 33.12 14.79 -21.64
C GLY A 457 31.89 13.87 -21.69
N PHE A 458 31.04 13.89 -20.66
CA PHE A 458 29.68 13.34 -20.77
C PHE A 458 28.74 14.37 -21.41
N ASP A 459 27.78 13.90 -22.21
CA ASP A 459 26.79 14.76 -22.87
C ASP A 459 25.71 15.26 -21.88
N ALA A 460 25.47 14.49 -20.81
CA ALA A 460 24.55 14.86 -19.74
C ALA A 460 25.08 14.38 -18.37
N VAL A 461 24.98 15.25 -17.36
CA VAL A 461 25.41 14.95 -15.99
C VAL A 461 24.24 15.13 -15.02
N LEU A 462 23.89 14.05 -14.33
CA LEU A 462 22.72 13.91 -13.47
C LEU A 462 23.21 13.73 -12.03
N LEU A 463 23.06 14.74 -11.18
CA LEU A 463 23.50 14.67 -9.79
C LEU A 463 22.36 14.17 -8.90
N ALA A 464 22.52 12.93 -8.42
CA ALA A 464 21.66 12.25 -7.46
C ALA A 464 22.39 12.02 -6.12
N THR A 465 23.27 12.96 -5.75
CA THR A 465 24.23 12.90 -4.62
C THR A 465 23.60 12.83 -3.23
N GLY A 466 22.27 12.89 -3.13
CA GLY A 466 21.54 12.71 -1.89
C GLY A 466 21.62 13.93 -0.98
N ILE A 467 21.80 13.69 0.32
CA ILE A 467 21.65 14.69 1.37
C ILE A 467 22.81 14.69 2.36
N VAL A 468 22.81 15.69 3.24
CA VAL A 468 23.59 15.71 4.48
C VAL A 468 22.62 15.84 5.66
N PRO A 469 22.78 15.06 6.74
CA PRO A 469 22.04 15.28 7.99
C PRO A 469 22.20 16.72 8.49
N ARG A 470 21.09 17.37 8.83
CA ARG A 470 21.13 18.73 9.40
C ARG A 470 21.61 18.68 10.85
N LEU A 471 22.65 19.45 11.18
CA LEU A 471 23.07 19.69 12.55
C LEU A 471 22.39 20.97 13.08
N PRO A 472 21.53 20.88 14.10
CA PRO A 472 20.90 22.07 14.67
C PRO A 472 21.91 22.87 15.52
N ALA A 473 21.80 24.19 15.51
CA ALA A 473 22.59 25.08 16.34
C ALA A 473 22.12 25.03 17.81
N ILE A 474 22.52 23.99 18.53
CA ILE A 474 22.25 23.80 19.96
C ILE A 474 23.59 23.89 20.69
N PRO A 475 23.72 24.71 21.76
CA PRO A 475 24.92 24.71 22.59
C PRO A 475 25.26 23.29 23.09
N GLY A 476 26.48 22.82 22.82
CA GLY A 476 26.91 21.45 23.14
C GLY A 476 26.53 20.39 22.10
N ILE A 477 26.16 20.75 20.87
CA ILE A 477 25.80 19.77 19.82
C ILE A 477 26.93 18.78 19.48
N GLU A 478 28.19 19.10 19.76
CA GLU A 478 29.34 18.21 19.58
C GLU A 478 29.65 17.34 20.82
N HIS A 479 28.82 17.43 21.87
CA HIS A 479 29.02 16.67 23.09
C HIS A 479 29.04 15.15 22.81
N PRO A 480 29.88 14.35 23.51
CA PRO A 480 30.00 12.90 23.25
C PRO A 480 28.68 12.13 23.28
N LYS A 481 27.65 12.60 24.01
CA LYS A 481 26.30 12.00 24.03
C LYS A 481 25.56 12.09 22.69
N VAL A 482 25.95 12.99 21.79
CA VAL A 482 25.24 13.26 20.53
C VAL A 482 25.68 12.26 19.46
N ALA A 483 24.70 11.64 18.80
CA ALA A 483 24.90 10.69 17.71
C ALA A 483 24.04 11.07 16.49
N SER A 484 24.57 10.83 15.29
CA SER A 484 23.78 10.89 14.06
C SER A 484 22.82 9.70 14.00
N TYR A 485 21.63 9.89 13.42
CA TYR A 485 20.72 8.77 13.14
C TYR A 485 21.37 7.71 12.25
N ILE A 486 22.29 8.11 11.38
CA ILE A 486 23.03 7.20 10.50
C ILE A 486 23.86 6.21 11.34
N ASP A 487 24.62 6.71 12.31
CA ASP A 487 25.50 5.85 13.14
C ASP A 487 24.71 4.88 14.00
N ILE A 488 23.53 5.30 14.50
CA ILE A 488 22.63 4.45 15.26
C ILE A 488 22.02 3.35 14.38
N VAL A 489 21.48 3.71 13.22
CA VAL A 489 20.84 2.75 12.30
C VAL A 489 21.86 1.77 11.71
N GLU A 490 23.07 2.24 11.41
CA GLU A 490 24.14 1.40 10.90
C GLU A 490 24.87 0.59 11.98
N ARG A 491 24.54 0.84 13.26
CA ARG A 491 25.18 0.25 14.44
C ARG A 491 26.68 0.53 14.53
N ARG A 492 27.13 1.66 13.97
CA ARG A 492 28.48 2.20 14.21
C ARG A 492 28.63 2.72 15.64
N ARG A 493 27.50 3.05 16.26
CA ARG A 493 27.41 3.46 17.65
C ARG A 493 26.19 2.85 18.32
N GLU A 494 26.39 2.29 19.51
CA GLU A 494 25.29 1.82 20.33
C GLU A 494 24.68 2.98 21.14
N ALA A 495 23.35 3.00 21.24
CA ALA A 495 22.67 3.91 22.15
C ALA A 495 22.77 3.41 23.61
N GLY A 496 22.65 4.30 24.58
CA GLY A 496 22.49 3.94 26.00
C GLY A 496 21.03 3.66 26.39
N ALA A 497 20.78 3.32 27.65
CA ALA A 497 19.45 2.90 28.13
C ALA A 497 18.38 4.00 28.01
N ARG A 498 18.78 5.28 28.17
CA ARG A 498 17.92 6.46 28.07
C ARG A 498 18.30 7.30 26.86
N VAL A 499 17.37 7.52 25.94
CA VAL A 499 17.65 8.16 24.65
C VAL A 499 16.69 9.32 24.39
N ALA A 500 17.23 10.50 24.04
CA ALA A 500 16.45 11.58 23.46
C ALA A 500 16.64 11.61 21.94
N ILE A 501 15.56 11.74 21.18
CA ILE A 501 15.56 11.90 19.73
C ILE A 501 15.12 13.32 19.39
N ILE A 502 16.01 14.10 18.79
CA ILE A 502 15.74 15.47 18.34
C ILE A 502 15.19 15.42 16.92
N GLY A 503 13.89 15.66 16.75
CA GLY A 503 13.19 15.67 15.47
C GLY A 503 12.26 14.48 15.31
N ALA A 504 10.96 14.75 15.19
CA ALA A 504 9.90 13.75 15.12
C ALA A 504 9.26 13.61 13.72
N GLY A 505 10.08 13.76 12.67
CA GLY A 505 9.70 13.41 11.29
C GLY A 505 9.75 11.90 11.03
N GLY A 506 9.63 11.49 9.76
CA GLY A 506 9.67 10.07 9.37
C GLY A 506 10.88 9.30 9.92
N ILE A 507 12.09 9.90 9.81
CA ILE A 507 13.34 9.32 10.32
C ILE A 507 13.32 9.21 11.85
N GLY A 508 12.85 10.23 12.56
CA GLY A 508 12.77 10.19 14.03
C GLY A 508 11.85 9.08 14.54
N PHE A 509 10.74 8.84 13.85
CA PHE A 509 9.87 7.69 14.13
C PHE A 509 10.53 6.35 13.82
N ASP A 510 11.26 6.24 12.70
CA ASP A 510 12.00 5.02 12.35
C ASP A 510 13.09 4.70 13.39
N VAL A 511 13.83 5.70 13.86
CA VAL A 511 14.86 5.50 14.89
C VAL A 511 14.24 5.16 16.24
N ALA A 512 13.12 5.80 16.61
CA ALA A 512 12.39 5.42 17.82
C ALA A 512 11.89 3.97 17.74
N GLU A 513 11.39 3.55 16.58
CA GLU A 513 10.95 2.17 16.32
C GLU A 513 12.12 1.19 16.48
N LEU A 514 13.26 1.46 15.83
CA LEU A 514 14.48 0.67 15.95
C LEU A 514 14.95 0.52 17.41
N LEU A 515 14.98 1.63 18.16
CA LEU A 515 15.50 1.65 19.53
C LEU A 515 14.56 1.03 20.57
N THR A 516 13.26 0.91 20.25
CA THR A 516 12.26 0.36 21.16
C THR A 516 11.79 -1.04 20.79
N HIS A 517 12.27 -1.60 19.68
CA HIS A 517 11.89 -2.93 19.22
C HIS A 517 12.50 -4.03 20.10
N ALA A 518 11.65 -4.91 20.65
CA ALA A 518 12.02 -6.00 21.57
C ALA A 518 11.26 -7.31 21.26
N GLY A 519 11.30 -7.75 20.00
CA GLY A 519 10.64 -8.99 19.56
C GLY A 519 11.21 -9.53 18.26
N GLY A 520 10.58 -10.58 17.73
CA GLY A 520 10.78 -11.02 16.36
C GLY A 520 9.72 -10.45 15.43
N ASP A 521 10.01 -10.41 14.13
CA ASP A 521 9.07 -9.92 13.09
C ASP A 521 8.17 -11.05 12.52
N ASP A 522 8.00 -12.15 13.26
CA ASP A 522 7.24 -13.29 12.81
C ASP A 522 5.70 -13.07 12.90
N PRO A 523 4.89 -13.80 12.12
CA PRO A 523 3.44 -13.64 12.13
C PRO A 523 2.75 -13.87 13.49
N ALA A 524 3.29 -14.70 14.38
CA ALA A 524 2.69 -14.92 15.70
C ALA A 524 2.92 -13.71 16.60
N THR A 525 4.15 -13.20 16.66
CA THR A 525 4.46 -11.96 17.39
C THR A 525 3.60 -10.79 16.91
N PHE A 526 3.42 -10.64 15.60
CA PHE A 526 2.52 -9.62 15.03
C PHE A 526 1.07 -9.79 15.51
N ARG A 527 0.54 -11.03 15.53
CA ARG A 527 -0.82 -11.29 16.01
C ARG A 527 -0.98 -10.94 17.49
N ASP A 528 0.00 -11.27 18.33
CA ASP A 528 -0.04 -10.98 19.76
C ASP A 528 0.04 -9.47 20.04
N GLU A 529 0.95 -8.75 19.37
CA GLU A 529 1.13 -7.29 19.52
C GLU A 529 -0.14 -6.51 19.12
N TRP A 530 -0.90 -7.04 18.16
CA TRP A 530 -2.12 -6.41 17.65
C TRP A 530 -3.42 -7.04 18.16
N GLY A 531 -3.34 -8.03 19.04
CA GLY A 531 -4.52 -8.66 19.64
C GLY A 531 -5.40 -9.40 18.61
N ILE A 532 -4.79 -10.07 17.65
CA ILE A 532 -5.51 -10.88 16.64
C ILE A 532 -5.68 -12.30 17.17
N ASP A 533 -6.93 -12.75 17.26
CA ASP A 533 -7.27 -14.10 17.69
C ASP A 533 -7.25 -15.07 16.51
N ALA A 534 -6.16 -15.84 16.38
CA ALA A 534 -6.00 -16.86 15.34
C ALA A 534 -7.02 -18.01 15.45
N GLU A 535 -7.52 -18.26 16.65
CA GLU A 535 -8.49 -19.33 16.90
C GLU A 535 -9.93 -18.89 16.62
N CYS A 536 -10.14 -17.58 16.39
CA CYS A 536 -11.44 -16.96 16.11
C CYS A 536 -12.50 -17.30 17.18
N THR A 537 -12.08 -17.40 18.44
CA THR A 537 -12.93 -17.68 19.61
C THR A 537 -13.78 -16.48 20.01
N ALA A 538 -13.30 -15.27 19.75
CA ALA A 538 -13.99 -14.03 20.06
C ALA A 538 -14.56 -13.33 18.81
N ARG A 539 -15.60 -12.50 19.02
CA ARG A 539 -16.20 -11.68 17.96
C ARG A 539 -15.17 -10.75 17.33
N GLY A 540 -15.22 -10.66 16.00
CA GLY A 540 -14.28 -9.87 15.22
C GLY A 540 -12.85 -10.44 15.15
N GLY A 541 -12.60 -11.60 15.77
CA GLY A 541 -11.28 -12.24 15.84
C GLY A 541 -10.26 -11.40 16.61
N LEU A 542 -10.69 -10.84 17.75
CA LEU A 542 -9.86 -10.02 18.62
C LEU A 542 -9.62 -10.70 19.98
N LYS A 543 -8.39 -10.61 20.47
CA LYS A 543 -7.98 -10.96 21.83
C LYS A 543 -7.26 -9.76 22.48
N PRO A 544 -7.03 -9.77 23.80
CA PRO A 544 -6.17 -8.76 24.42
C PRO A 544 -4.81 -8.70 23.73
N ALA A 545 -4.38 -7.50 23.34
CA ALA A 545 -3.06 -7.29 22.77
C ALA A 545 -1.98 -7.42 23.85
N HIS A 546 -0.83 -7.96 23.49
CA HIS A 546 0.33 -8.08 24.37
C HIS A 546 1.50 -7.27 23.81
N ASP A 547 1.91 -6.24 24.53
CA ASP A 547 2.97 -5.34 24.09
C ASP A 547 4.32 -5.79 24.68
N ALA A 548 5.33 -5.96 23.84
CA ALA A 548 6.68 -6.21 24.31
C ALA A 548 7.22 -4.97 25.04
N ALA A 549 7.88 -5.19 26.19
CA ALA A 549 8.53 -4.12 26.93
C ALA A 549 9.67 -3.53 26.10
N SER A 550 9.69 -2.21 25.93
CA SER A 550 10.80 -1.53 25.26
C SER A 550 12.11 -1.78 26.01
N PRO A 551 13.22 -2.09 25.32
CA PRO A 551 14.52 -2.29 25.95
C PRO A 551 15.16 -0.96 26.41
N ARG A 552 14.58 0.18 26.00
CA ARG A 552 15.11 1.52 26.25
C ARG A 552 14.00 2.50 26.63
N GLN A 553 14.34 3.50 27.42
CA GLN A 553 13.47 4.65 27.66
C GLN A 553 13.76 5.72 26.61
N VAL A 554 12.76 6.11 25.82
CA VAL A 554 12.93 7.01 24.68
C VAL A 554 12.04 8.24 24.79
N TRP A 555 12.63 9.42 24.57
CA TRP A 555 11.92 10.68 24.35
C TRP A 555 12.01 11.08 22.88
N LEU A 556 10.87 11.29 22.22
CA LEU A 556 10.78 11.77 20.85
C LEU A 556 10.32 13.23 20.84
N LEU A 557 11.19 14.13 20.39
CA LEU A 557 11.06 15.57 20.59
C LEU A 557 10.85 16.30 19.26
N GLN A 558 10.01 17.34 19.26
CA GLN A 558 9.93 18.30 18.15
C GLN A 558 9.70 19.73 18.62
N ARG A 559 10.20 20.71 17.85
CA ARG A 559 9.96 22.14 18.07
C ARG A 559 8.53 22.57 17.78
N LYS A 560 7.91 21.97 16.75
CA LYS A 560 6.52 22.29 16.37
C LYS A 560 5.61 21.96 17.55
N ASP A 561 4.68 22.85 17.85
CA ASP A 561 3.64 22.70 18.88
C ASP A 561 2.53 21.72 18.48
N THR A 562 2.37 21.47 17.18
CA THR A 562 1.45 20.47 16.64
C THR A 562 1.69 19.08 17.24
N LYS A 563 0.65 18.23 17.24
CA LYS A 563 0.75 16.84 17.70
C LYS A 563 1.92 16.10 17.03
N VAL A 564 2.74 15.42 17.83
CA VAL A 564 3.88 14.61 17.36
C VAL A 564 3.41 13.55 16.36
N GLY A 565 4.07 13.51 15.20
CA GLY A 565 3.73 12.60 14.10
C GLY A 565 2.45 12.97 13.33
N SER A 566 1.91 14.18 13.47
CA SER A 566 0.76 14.67 12.69
C SER A 566 1.03 14.73 11.18
N GLY A 567 2.27 15.01 10.78
CA GLY A 567 2.72 15.05 9.39
C GLY A 567 3.18 13.70 8.82
N LEU A 568 2.98 12.58 9.54
CA LEU A 568 3.22 11.25 8.98
C LEU A 568 2.16 10.89 7.94
N ALA A 569 2.49 9.91 7.10
CA ALA A 569 1.60 9.31 6.10
C ALA A 569 0.19 9.02 6.65
N LYS A 570 -0.84 9.32 5.84
CA LYS A 570 -2.26 9.30 6.24
C LYS A 570 -2.69 7.92 6.76
N THR A 571 -2.29 6.86 6.07
CA THR A 571 -2.78 5.49 6.34
C THR A 571 -1.85 4.68 7.24
N THR A 572 -0.61 5.11 7.45
CA THR A 572 0.39 4.37 8.25
C THR A 572 0.89 5.12 9.49
N GLY A 573 0.76 6.45 9.52
CA GLY A 573 1.23 7.28 10.63
C GLY A 573 0.54 6.99 11.96
N TRP A 574 -0.73 6.56 11.93
CA TRP A 574 -1.42 6.14 13.16
C TRP A 574 -0.82 4.86 13.75
N ILE A 575 -0.40 3.93 12.90
CA ILE A 575 0.16 2.64 13.32
C ILE A 575 1.43 2.88 14.13
N ARG A 576 2.34 3.69 13.57
CA ARG A 576 3.62 4.07 14.22
C ARG A 576 3.42 4.79 15.54
N ARG A 577 2.49 5.75 15.59
CA ARG A 577 2.17 6.47 16.83
C ARG A 577 1.61 5.54 17.90
N THR A 578 0.74 4.60 17.52
CA THR A 578 0.19 3.61 18.46
C THR A 578 1.28 2.69 18.98
N LEU A 579 2.14 2.18 18.09
CA LEU A 579 3.25 1.28 18.44
C LEU A 579 4.22 1.92 19.45
N LEU A 580 4.71 3.13 19.15
CA LEU A 580 5.64 3.81 20.04
C LEU A 580 5.00 4.15 21.39
N LYS A 581 3.69 4.48 21.42
CA LYS A 581 2.98 4.71 22.68
C LYS A 581 2.85 3.44 23.52
N LYS A 582 2.50 2.32 22.91
CA LYS A 582 2.46 0.99 23.55
C LYS A 582 3.80 0.63 24.19
N ARG A 583 4.90 0.99 23.51
CA ARG A 583 6.28 0.80 23.97
C ARG A 583 6.77 1.86 24.98
N GLY A 584 5.90 2.75 25.45
CA GLY A 584 6.23 3.73 26.49
C GLY A 584 7.07 4.94 26.02
N VAL A 585 7.16 5.19 24.71
CA VAL A 585 7.89 6.36 24.18
C VAL A 585 7.19 7.65 24.61
N THR A 586 7.96 8.55 25.24
CA THR A 586 7.48 9.88 25.64
C THR A 586 7.60 10.83 24.46
N MET A 587 6.48 11.33 23.94
CA MET A 587 6.47 12.24 22.79
C MET A 587 6.22 13.68 23.26
N LEU A 588 7.17 14.59 23.01
CA LEU A 588 7.08 16.00 23.41
C LEU A 588 7.05 16.92 22.18
N ALA A 589 6.07 17.82 22.15
CA ALA A 589 5.91 18.88 21.14
C ALA A 589 6.17 20.24 21.77
N GLY A 590 6.43 21.26 20.96
CA GLY A 590 6.72 22.61 21.45
C GLY A 590 8.00 22.70 22.28
N VAL A 591 9.00 21.87 21.94
CA VAL A 591 10.26 21.78 22.69
C VAL A 591 11.24 22.84 22.22
N GLU A 592 11.77 23.62 23.15
CA GLU A 592 12.94 24.49 22.94
C GLU A 592 14.17 23.77 23.50
N TYR A 593 15.25 23.68 22.71
CA TYR A 593 16.49 23.04 23.13
C TYR A 593 17.44 24.10 23.68
N GLU A 594 17.79 24.03 24.98
CA GLU A 594 18.61 25.04 25.64
C GLU A 594 20.10 24.72 25.51
N ARG A 595 20.52 23.51 25.91
CA ARG A 595 21.91 23.04 25.79
C ARG A 595 22.04 21.53 25.98
N ILE A 596 23.22 21.01 25.70
CA ILE A 596 23.63 19.62 25.95
C ILE A 596 24.91 19.64 26.80
N ASP A 597 24.92 18.86 27.89
CA ASP A 597 26.08 18.68 28.77
C ASP A 597 26.11 17.26 29.37
N ASP A 598 27.01 17.03 30.33
CA ASP A 598 27.19 15.72 30.99
C ASP A 598 25.93 15.21 31.70
N GLN A 599 25.06 16.11 32.15
CA GLN A 599 23.80 15.74 32.81
C GLN A 599 22.75 15.25 31.80
N GLY A 600 22.81 15.69 30.54
CA GLY A 600 21.90 15.25 29.47
C GLY A 600 21.45 16.39 28.56
N LEU A 601 20.18 16.34 28.14
CA LEU A 601 19.57 17.33 27.27
C LEU A 601 18.68 18.27 28.08
N HIS A 602 19.04 19.55 28.11
CA HIS A 602 18.25 20.60 28.78
C HIS A 602 17.26 21.19 27.78
N VAL A 603 15.98 21.18 28.13
CA VAL A 603 14.90 21.66 27.27
C VAL A 603 13.92 22.54 28.03
N ARG A 604 13.12 23.31 27.29
CA ARG A 604 11.94 23.98 27.81
C ARG A 604 10.69 23.48 27.08
N VAL A 605 9.65 23.16 27.85
CA VAL A 605 8.36 22.69 27.31
C VAL A 605 7.26 23.50 27.98
N GLY A 606 6.50 24.26 27.18
CA GLY A 606 5.47 25.16 27.70
C GLY A 606 6.03 26.19 28.70
N GLY A 607 7.22 26.74 28.42
CA GLY A 607 7.89 27.73 29.27
C GLY A 607 8.62 27.16 30.48
N LYS A 608 8.46 25.86 30.81
CA LYS A 608 9.08 25.22 31.98
C LYS A 608 10.36 24.48 31.61
N ALA A 609 11.44 24.76 32.32
CA ALA A 609 12.72 24.07 32.16
C ALA A 609 12.61 22.60 32.61
N GLN A 610 13.22 21.70 31.86
CA GLN A 610 13.27 20.25 32.11
C GLN A 610 14.65 19.72 31.72
N LEU A 611 15.25 18.92 32.58
CA LEU A 611 16.43 18.11 32.26
C LEU A 611 15.97 16.71 31.86
N LEU A 612 16.35 16.28 30.66
CA LEU A 612 16.23 14.88 30.24
C LEU A 612 17.57 14.18 30.51
N PRO A 613 17.68 13.35 31.56
CA PRO A 613 18.94 12.71 31.93
C PRO A 613 19.21 11.53 31.00
N VAL A 614 19.69 11.81 29.79
CA VAL A 614 19.86 10.81 28.74
C VAL A 614 21.32 10.40 28.56
N ASP A 615 21.50 9.16 28.15
CA ASP A 615 22.80 8.56 27.86
C ASP A 615 23.19 8.79 26.39
N THR A 616 22.19 8.99 25.52
CA THR A 616 22.40 9.26 24.09
C THR A 616 21.37 10.25 23.57
N ILE A 617 21.80 11.17 22.71
CA ILE A 617 20.96 12.14 22.00
C ILE A 617 21.11 11.87 20.51
N VAL A 618 20.04 11.42 19.85
CA VAL A 618 20.05 11.13 18.43
C VAL A 618 19.47 12.29 17.64
N VAL A 619 20.24 12.84 16.70
CA VAL A 619 19.81 13.99 15.89
C VAL A 619 19.09 13.51 14.63
N CYS A 620 17.78 13.76 14.56
CA CYS A 620 16.90 13.51 13.42
C CYS A 620 16.26 14.83 12.93
N ALA A 621 17.02 15.93 12.96
CA ALA A 621 16.53 17.30 12.81
C ALA A 621 16.24 17.74 11.35
N GLY A 622 16.18 16.80 10.42
CA GLY A 622 15.99 17.04 8.98
C GLY A 622 17.27 16.86 8.18
N GLN A 623 17.20 17.26 6.91
CA GLN A 623 18.22 17.00 5.89
C GLN A 623 18.45 18.26 5.05
N GLU A 624 19.63 18.35 4.44
CA GLU A 624 20.03 19.41 3.50
C GLU A 624 20.54 18.81 2.19
N PRO A 625 20.32 19.48 1.03
CA PRO A 625 20.79 18.96 -0.26
C PRO A 625 22.31 18.89 -0.32
N ARG A 626 22.86 17.79 -0.86
CA ARG A 626 24.31 17.66 -1.07
C ARG A 626 24.70 18.15 -2.47
N ARG A 627 25.23 19.37 -2.59
CA ARG A 627 25.50 20.04 -3.89
C ARG A 627 26.97 20.43 -4.12
N GLU A 628 27.91 19.81 -3.41
CA GLU A 628 29.34 20.17 -3.45
C GLU A 628 29.98 20.13 -4.85
N LEU A 629 29.45 19.32 -5.78
CA LEU A 629 29.97 19.23 -7.15
C LEU A 629 29.49 20.35 -8.09
N VAL A 630 28.44 21.10 -7.74
CA VAL A 630 27.78 22.04 -8.67
C VAL A 630 28.73 23.14 -9.14
N ALA A 631 29.36 23.84 -8.19
CA ALA A 631 30.24 24.97 -8.52
C ALA A 631 31.45 24.54 -9.37
N GLY A 632 32.03 23.37 -9.08
CA GLY A 632 33.15 22.82 -9.85
C GLY A 632 32.75 22.42 -11.28
N LEU A 633 31.55 21.86 -11.46
CA LEU A 633 31.04 21.50 -12.78
C LEU A 633 30.71 22.73 -13.62
N GLU A 634 30.08 23.73 -13.02
CA GLU A 634 29.77 24.99 -13.71
C GLU A 634 31.05 25.71 -14.14
N ALA A 635 32.08 25.73 -13.28
CA ALA A 635 33.41 26.26 -13.63
C ALA A 635 34.09 25.48 -14.78
N ALA A 636 33.80 24.19 -14.91
CA ALA A 636 34.28 23.34 -16.01
C ALA A 636 33.38 23.40 -17.27
N GLY A 637 32.36 24.27 -17.29
CA GLY A 637 31.43 24.42 -18.43
C GLY A 637 30.38 23.32 -18.55
N VAL A 638 30.22 22.48 -17.52
CA VAL A 638 29.23 21.40 -17.46
C VAL A 638 28.03 21.87 -16.65
N LYS A 639 26.83 21.83 -17.24
CA LYS A 639 25.59 22.16 -16.52
C LYS A 639 24.92 20.89 -15.98
N PRO A 640 25.01 20.59 -14.68
CA PRO A 640 24.36 19.41 -14.11
C PRO A 640 22.85 19.59 -13.99
N VAL A 641 22.11 18.48 -14.02
CA VAL A 641 20.70 18.40 -13.60
C VAL A 641 20.65 17.76 -12.22
N LEU A 642 20.02 18.43 -11.26
CA LEU A 642 19.86 17.92 -9.89
C LEU A 642 18.59 17.06 -9.79
N ILE A 643 18.69 15.90 -9.14
CA ILE A 643 17.54 15.03 -8.88
C ILE A 643 17.53 14.50 -7.45
N GLY A 644 16.32 14.26 -6.93
CA GLY A 644 16.11 13.72 -5.58
C GLY A 644 16.66 14.64 -4.48
N GLY A 645 17.44 14.07 -3.56
CA GLY A 645 18.00 14.77 -2.40
C GLY A 645 18.90 15.95 -2.75
N ALA A 646 19.61 15.83 -3.86
CA ALA A 646 20.51 16.87 -4.35
C ALA A 646 19.73 18.11 -4.84
N ASP A 647 18.52 17.91 -5.34
CA ASP A 647 17.59 18.97 -5.73
C ASP A 647 16.89 19.54 -4.50
N VAL A 648 16.02 18.78 -3.83
CA VAL A 648 15.30 19.28 -2.66
C VAL A 648 15.31 18.23 -1.56
N ALA A 649 15.77 18.60 -0.37
CA ALA A 649 15.80 17.73 0.81
C ALA A 649 14.62 17.94 1.76
N SER A 650 13.94 19.10 1.70
CA SER A 650 12.77 19.38 2.53
C SER A 650 11.59 18.52 2.09
N GLU A 651 11.06 17.70 3.02
CA GLU A 651 9.93 16.80 2.77
C GLU A 651 10.17 15.82 1.60
N LEU A 652 11.43 15.56 1.26
CA LEU A 652 11.76 14.57 0.25
C LEU A 652 11.49 13.17 0.78
N ASP A 653 10.70 12.42 0.01
CA ASP A 653 10.57 10.98 0.18
C ASP A 653 11.09 10.25 -1.07
N ALA A 654 11.16 8.93 -0.96
CA ALA A 654 11.64 8.09 -2.04
C ALA A 654 10.68 8.04 -3.24
N LYS A 655 9.39 8.34 -3.03
CA LYS A 655 8.42 8.47 -4.12
C LYS A 655 8.82 9.62 -5.04
N ARG A 656 9.05 10.83 -4.50
CA ARG A 656 9.51 11.97 -5.30
C ARG A 656 10.87 11.67 -5.94
N ALA A 657 11.80 11.07 -5.20
CA ALA A 657 13.12 10.76 -5.72
C ALA A 657 13.07 9.84 -6.96
N ILE A 658 12.32 8.73 -6.90
CA ILE A 658 12.16 7.78 -8.01
C ILE A 658 11.38 8.42 -9.17
N GLU A 659 10.29 9.14 -8.87
CA GLU A 659 9.47 9.83 -9.87
C GLU A 659 10.29 10.85 -10.66
N GLN A 660 11.02 11.75 -9.97
CA GLN A 660 11.87 12.76 -10.60
C GLN A 660 13.02 12.13 -11.40
N GLY A 661 13.67 11.10 -10.86
CA GLY A 661 14.73 10.39 -11.60
C GLY A 661 14.22 9.76 -12.89
N THR A 662 13.02 9.16 -12.84
CA THR A 662 12.35 8.58 -14.01
C THR A 662 11.95 9.65 -15.01
N GLU A 663 11.34 10.74 -14.56
CA GLU A 663 10.91 11.87 -15.41
C GLU A 663 12.08 12.49 -16.17
N VAL A 664 13.18 12.78 -15.47
CA VAL A 664 14.38 13.34 -16.09
C VAL A 664 14.97 12.37 -17.12
N ALA A 665 14.98 11.06 -16.84
CA ALA A 665 15.45 10.06 -17.80
C ALA A 665 14.57 9.98 -19.06
N LEU A 666 13.25 10.17 -18.94
CA LEU A 666 12.34 10.21 -20.09
C LEU A 666 12.51 11.46 -20.96
N ALA A 667 13.08 12.53 -20.41
CA ALA A 667 13.34 13.79 -21.10
C ALA A 667 14.72 13.88 -21.79
N LEU A 668 15.63 12.93 -21.53
CA LEU A 668 16.90 12.78 -22.25
C LEU A 668 16.68 12.31 -23.69
#